data_AF-B3XNW3-F1
#
_entry.id   AF-B3XNW3-F1
#
_cell.length_a   1.000
_cell.length_b   1.000
_cell.length_c   1.000
_cell.angle_alpha   90.00
_cell.angle_beta   90.00
_cell.angle_gamma   90.00
#
_symmetry.space_group_name_H-M   'P 1'
#
loop_
_entity.id
_entity.type
_entity.pdbx_description
1 polymer ?
#
loop_
_entity_poly.entity_id
_entity_poly.type
_entity_poly.pdbx_seq_one_letter_code
_entity_poly.pdbx_strand_id
1 'polypeptide(L)'
;MEIKKHYKLYKDGKNWCAMALAVAAVSAGLVLGNTNVKADTSADNVPVVKTTNPTTGDANAELASQEKAAQAKDNGNYGYLDVAQVVNNNDLHVSGWQATNQAAGKDNRYLVAYNSTTNTELGRTSVTENVARPDVAKAYPDVVNAKDSGYQATMNNLDWSKVKSVDDQIHIVSRYSDAANGEGNHVDNWSQPINLDKGNYAYLDNFGVKDNQLQVSGWNATNKALGKADHYVILYDRTAGHEITRVKVEPVVRPDVAKAYSQVINAKDSGFNTAFSLAGIDLNHELQIISRYSDAANGEGNYVSYWYAPKKFAPANTSNQGNLDSFNLSNGQLIVSGWHATDYSQVENNHYLILFDNTNKMQVKSIKVTNVARPDVAKAYPTVATAGQSGFNANFGTVDLTPGHSYSLVSRYSTLDGGNGDNGQSKTTDYWFNPVTLDQQASYVDSFTKTDNGYNVKGWMVSDQSINKPNAYLILLNDGQEIARTKVELTDRPDVAKVYPSIYNSQKSGFNGEFMVDPAKANGTLKVIMRFAGDDANKNFSDQYSQDYPTNAGNFDNVHVTASQVTLSGWHASSQAANKPYEWLIVLDNNGQELYRQEITDKGLGRNDVQNVYPYIEGANKSGFQIVIPTQENMLHKVVKIINRLTDDPAGNGNYIDIVSGPVSILSGAQTEGRKTTTYNDNGQIVAVYNDAEVISQLPELPTGCEITAVTMMLRYAGYDVNKVQLANIMPRSNNGDNGFVGNPFSPSGWWIFPTGIAPVVDRFVGHHEIMTGASMQRIQDKLKQGHLVVAWVANVNGFVNHALALTGYDASRLFYNNPWTGRKESMTYGEFYQHWNADRQRAISY
;
A
#
# COMPACT_ATOMS: atom_id res chain seq x y z
N MET A 1 8.78 -61.69 -14.89
CA MET A 1 9.05 -60.58 -15.82
C MET A 1 9.76 -59.50 -15.02
N GLU A 2 11.06 -59.31 -15.25
CA GLU A 2 11.91 -58.39 -14.47
C GLU A 2 11.56 -56.92 -14.73
N ILE A 3 11.41 -56.12 -13.67
CA ILE A 3 11.21 -54.68 -13.74
C ILE A 3 12.57 -53.99 -13.55
N LYS A 4 13.09 -53.40 -14.63
CA LYS A 4 14.31 -52.57 -14.60
C LYS A 4 14.03 -51.25 -13.86
N LYS A 5 14.82 -50.95 -12.82
CA LYS A 5 14.82 -49.66 -12.12
C LYS A 5 15.89 -48.74 -12.71
N HIS A 6 15.51 -47.52 -13.07
CA HIS A 6 16.44 -46.49 -13.52
C HIS A 6 16.79 -45.54 -12.36
N TYR A 7 18.08 -45.39 -12.06
CA TYR A 7 18.61 -44.45 -11.07
C TYR A 7 19.32 -43.30 -11.79
N LYS A 8 19.22 -42.08 -11.25
CA LYS A 8 19.93 -40.92 -11.76
C LYS A 8 20.81 -40.33 -10.66
N LEU A 9 22.11 -40.21 -10.97
CA LEU A 9 23.13 -39.66 -10.07
C LEU A 9 23.21 -38.15 -10.26
N TYR A 10 23.23 -37.42 -9.15
CA TYR A 10 23.45 -35.98 -9.13
C TYR A 10 24.58 -35.63 -8.16
N LYS A 11 25.26 -34.53 -8.45
CA LYS A 11 26.39 -34.02 -7.66
C LYS A 11 25.98 -32.73 -6.98
N ASP A 12 26.02 -32.73 -5.66
CA ASP A 12 25.88 -31.53 -4.83
C ASP A 12 27.16 -31.38 -3.99
N GLY A 13 27.94 -30.34 -4.29
CA GLY A 13 29.28 -30.15 -3.74
C GLY A 13 30.24 -31.32 -4.00
N LYS A 14 30.87 -31.86 -2.94
CA LYS A 14 31.89 -32.93 -3.01
C LYS A 14 31.33 -34.35 -2.83
N ASN A 15 30.02 -34.52 -2.64
CA ASN A 15 29.40 -35.83 -2.41
C ASN A 15 28.49 -36.24 -3.58
N TRP A 16 28.44 -37.55 -3.85
CA TRP A 16 27.56 -38.15 -4.85
C TRP A 16 26.33 -38.74 -4.17
N CYS A 17 25.13 -38.36 -4.62
CA CYS A 17 23.86 -38.88 -4.11
C CYS A 17 23.08 -39.58 -5.23
N ALA A 18 22.51 -40.75 -4.93
CA ALA A 18 21.66 -41.51 -5.83
C ALA A 18 20.20 -41.47 -5.34
N MET A 19 19.28 -41.02 -6.21
CA MET A 19 17.85 -40.96 -5.90
C MET A 19 17.07 -41.87 -6.84
N ALA A 20 16.16 -42.68 -6.28
CA ALA A 20 15.22 -43.48 -7.04
C ALA A 20 13.98 -42.64 -7.39
N LEU A 21 13.59 -42.61 -8.66
CA LEU A 21 12.33 -41.99 -9.07
C LEU A 21 11.18 -42.93 -8.69
N ALA A 22 10.42 -42.57 -7.65
CA ALA A 22 9.14 -43.19 -7.32
C ALA A 22 8.01 -42.30 -7.83
N VAL A 23 7.18 -42.82 -8.74
CA VAL A 23 5.86 -42.26 -9.01
C VAL A 23 4.91 -42.95 -8.02
N ALA A 24 4.45 -42.19 -7.02
CA ALA A 24 3.40 -42.62 -6.11
C ALA A 24 2.26 -41.60 -6.21
N ALA A 25 1.16 -41.99 -6.86
CA ALA A 25 -0.13 -41.34 -6.70
C ALA A 25 -0.76 -41.89 -5.42
N VAL A 26 -1.04 -41.01 -4.45
CA VAL A 26 -1.79 -41.33 -3.23
C VAL A 26 -3.06 -40.49 -3.23
N SER A 27 -4.19 -41.16 -3.26
CA SER A 27 -5.52 -40.62 -2.96
C SER A 27 -6.12 -41.45 -1.83
N ALA A 28 -6.49 -40.79 -0.73
CA ALA A 28 -7.33 -41.30 0.35
C ALA A 28 -8.47 -40.29 0.53
N GLY A 29 -9.74 -40.63 0.74
CA GLY A 29 -10.46 -41.89 0.80
C GLY A 29 -11.89 -41.59 1.27
N LEU A 30 -12.88 -42.41 0.91
CA LEU A 30 -14.08 -42.65 1.72
C LEU A 30 -14.83 -43.85 1.16
N VAL A 31 -14.86 -44.92 1.97
CA VAL A 31 -15.57 -46.17 1.74
C VAL A 31 -16.99 -46.00 2.26
N LEU A 32 -17.99 -46.16 1.41
CA LEU A 32 -19.28 -46.75 1.77
C LEU A 32 -19.82 -47.55 0.57
N GLY A 33 -20.34 -48.73 0.91
CA GLY A 33 -20.61 -49.86 0.03
C GLY A 33 -21.32 -49.56 -1.28
N ASN A 34 -20.90 -50.28 -2.33
CA ASN A 34 -21.82 -51.15 -3.04
C ASN A 34 -21.05 -52.25 -3.77
N THR A 35 -21.67 -53.42 -3.76
CA THR A 35 -21.19 -54.72 -4.22
C THR A 35 -20.81 -54.72 -5.70
N ASN A 36 -19.51 -54.89 -6.01
CA ASN A 36 -19.08 -55.35 -7.33
C ASN A 36 -19.02 -56.88 -7.30
N VAL A 37 -20.07 -57.49 -7.85
CA VAL A 37 -20.04 -58.87 -8.33
C VAL A 37 -19.16 -58.88 -9.58
N LYS A 38 -18.02 -59.58 -9.49
CA LYS A 38 -17.32 -60.06 -10.68
C LYS A 38 -18.12 -61.23 -11.23
N ALA A 39 -18.68 -61.08 -12.43
CA ALA A 39 -19.07 -62.19 -13.27
C ALA A 39 -18.05 -62.26 -14.42
N ASP A 40 -17.18 -63.25 -14.32
CA ASP A 40 -16.39 -63.78 -15.41
C ASP A 40 -17.21 -64.97 -15.95
N THR A 41 -17.67 -64.90 -17.20
CA THR A 41 -18.13 -66.07 -17.97
C THR A 41 -18.15 -65.76 -19.46
N SER A 42 -17.20 -66.38 -20.16
CA SER A 42 -17.37 -67.19 -21.36
C SER A 42 -18.18 -66.60 -22.52
N ALA A 43 -17.45 -66.22 -23.57
CA ALA A 43 -17.97 -66.20 -24.92
C ALA A 43 -18.28 -67.64 -25.38
N ASP A 44 -19.56 -68.01 -25.39
CA ASP A 44 -20.02 -69.17 -26.17
C ASP A 44 -20.57 -68.69 -27.51
N ASN A 45 -19.73 -68.84 -28.54
CA ASN A 45 -20.14 -68.83 -29.93
C ASN A 45 -21.06 -70.04 -30.17
N VAL A 46 -22.36 -69.81 -30.34
CA VAL A 46 -23.25 -70.79 -30.97
C VAL A 46 -23.23 -70.53 -32.49
N PRO A 47 -22.92 -71.52 -33.34
CA PRO A 47 -22.83 -71.31 -34.78
C PRO A 47 -24.23 -71.11 -35.37
N VAL A 48 -24.42 -70.00 -36.08
CA VAL A 48 -25.54 -69.80 -37.00
C VAL A 48 -25.29 -70.66 -38.24
N VAL A 49 -26.09 -71.71 -38.43
CA VAL A 49 -26.13 -72.48 -39.65
C VAL A 49 -26.82 -71.63 -40.73
N LYS A 50 -26.03 -71.14 -41.69
CA LYS A 50 -26.54 -70.57 -42.94
C LYS A 50 -26.90 -71.71 -43.89
N THR A 51 -28.16 -71.78 -44.31
CA THR A 51 -28.56 -72.56 -45.50
C THR A 51 -28.68 -71.64 -46.70
N THR A 52 -27.91 -71.94 -47.74
CA THR A 52 -27.98 -71.34 -49.07
C THR A 52 -29.16 -71.88 -49.87
N ASN A 53 -29.81 -70.99 -50.64
CA ASN A 53 -30.90 -71.28 -51.58
C ASN A 53 -30.70 -72.52 -52.46
N PRO A 54 -31.82 -73.12 -52.89
CA PRO A 54 -32.02 -73.42 -54.30
C PRO A 54 -33.24 -72.70 -54.89
N THR A 55 -33.09 -72.43 -56.18
CA THR A 55 -34.00 -71.86 -57.16
C THR A 55 -35.33 -72.62 -57.35
N THR A 56 -36.38 -71.84 -57.59
CA THR A 56 -37.57 -72.06 -58.47
C THR A 56 -38.32 -73.40 -58.42
N GLY A 57 -39.61 -73.32 -58.06
CA GLY A 57 -40.67 -74.21 -58.54
C GLY A 57 -41.38 -75.03 -57.45
N ASP A 58 -42.70 -74.85 -57.36
CA ASP A 58 -43.68 -75.84 -56.86
C ASP A 58 -43.73 -76.24 -55.37
N ALA A 59 -43.63 -75.29 -54.43
CA ALA A 59 -43.96 -75.54 -53.01
C ALA A 59 -45.31 -74.95 -52.53
N ASN A 60 -45.98 -74.12 -53.34
CA ASN A 60 -47.20 -73.41 -52.92
C ASN A 60 -48.49 -74.25 -52.94
N ALA A 61 -48.47 -75.48 -53.46
CA ALA A 61 -49.68 -76.31 -53.55
C ALA A 61 -49.90 -77.24 -52.34
N GLU A 62 -48.85 -77.58 -51.60
CA GLU A 62 -48.93 -78.57 -50.50
C GLU A 62 -49.27 -77.92 -49.14
N LEU A 63 -48.86 -76.66 -48.91
CA LEU A 63 -49.24 -75.88 -47.71
C LEU A 63 -50.74 -75.52 -47.70
N ALA A 64 -51.27 -75.12 -48.86
CA ALA A 64 -52.68 -74.76 -49.04
C ALA A 64 -53.64 -75.93 -48.80
N SER A 65 -53.15 -77.17 -48.95
CA SER A 65 -53.93 -78.40 -48.78
C SER A 65 -53.95 -78.88 -47.31
N GLN A 66 -52.95 -78.53 -46.50
CA GLN A 66 -52.94 -78.79 -45.05
C GLN A 66 -53.65 -77.68 -44.26
N GLU A 67 -53.60 -76.43 -44.72
CA GLU A 67 -54.27 -75.28 -44.08
C GLU A 67 -55.80 -75.35 -44.10
N LYS A 68 -56.40 -76.04 -45.08
CA LYS A 68 -57.86 -76.21 -45.16
C LYS A 68 -58.43 -77.30 -44.24
N ALA A 69 -57.59 -78.15 -43.65
CA ALA A 69 -58.01 -79.24 -42.76
C ALA A 69 -57.78 -78.96 -41.25
N ALA A 70 -57.04 -77.90 -40.89
CA ALA A 70 -56.71 -77.56 -39.50
C ALA A 70 -57.65 -76.50 -38.86
N GLN A 71 -58.69 -76.04 -39.58
CA GLN A 71 -59.65 -75.02 -39.11
C GLN A 71 -60.56 -75.43 -37.92
N ALA A 72 -60.22 -76.48 -37.16
CA ALA A 72 -61.12 -77.02 -36.13
C ALA A 72 -60.51 -77.32 -34.75
N LYS A 73 -59.25 -77.00 -34.43
CA LYS A 73 -58.71 -77.31 -33.09
C LYS A 73 -58.04 -76.19 -32.30
N ASP A 74 -57.47 -75.17 -32.94
CA ASP A 74 -56.94 -74.01 -32.20
C ASP A 74 -57.07 -72.72 -33.02
N ASN A 75 -57.92 -71.80 -32.54
CA ASN A 75 -58.13 -70.47 -33.12
C ASN A 75 -57.35 -69.38 -32.36
N GLY A 76 -56.46 -69.76 -31.45
CA GLY A 76 -55.64 -68.87 -30.66
C GLY A 76 -54.67 -68.04 -31.51
N ASN A 77 -54.32 -66.89 -30.96
CA ASN A 77 -53.24 -66.05 -31.46
C ASN A 77 -52.28 -65.82 -30.30
N TYR A 78 -51.12 -66.47 -30.38
CA TYR A 78 -50.13 -66.51 -29.32
C TYR A 78 -48.87 -65.79 -29.78
N GLY A 79 -48.26 -65.03 -28.88
CA GLY A 79 -46.98 -64.43 -29.18
C GLY A 79 -46.35 -63.79 -27.96
N TYR A 80 -45.04 -63.61 -28.04
CA TYR A 80 -44.25 -62.98 -27.00
C TYR A 80 -43.13 -62.16 -27.61
N LEU A 81 -42.75 -61.10 -26.93
CA LEU A 81 -41.62 -60.25 -27.28
C LEU A 81 -40.45 -60.64 -26.38
N ASP A 82 -39.43 -61.24 -26.97
CA ASP A 82 -38.27 -61.74 -26.24
C ASP A 82 -37.30 -60.59 -25.90
N VAL A 83 -37.06 -59.70 -26.87
CA VAL A 83 -36.15 -58.55 -26.73
C VAL A 83 -36.76 -57.35 -27.44
N ALA A 84 -36.70 -56.20 -26.78
CA ALA A 84 -36.81 -54.89 -27.43
C ALA A 84 -35.75 -53.97 -26.84
N GLN A 85 -34.83 -53.53 -27.69
CA GLN A 85 -33.73 -52.65 -27.31
C GLN A 85 -33.70 -51.47 -28.27
N VAL A 86 -33.93 -50.28 -27.73
CA VAL A 86 -33.57 -49.07 -28.44
C VAL A 86 -32.06 -49.01 -28.52
N VAL A 87 -31.54 -48.76 -29.71
CA VAL A 87 -30.11 -48.55 -29.92
C VAL A 87 -29.87 -47.18 -30.56
N ASN A 88 -28.62 -46.76 -30.53
CA ASN A 88 -28.17 -45.50 -31.10
C ASN A 88 -28.68 -45.30 -32.54
N ASN A 89 -29.08 -44.06 -32.85
CA ASN A 89 -29.77 -43.62 -34.08
C ASN A 89 -31.27 -43.90 -34.14
N ASN A 90 -31.93 -44.07 -33.00
CA ASN A 90 -33.39 -44.22 -32.92
C ASN A 90 -33.91 -45.54 -33.54
N ASP A 91 -33.03 -46.52 -33.72
CA ASP A 91 -33.41 -47.85 -34.19
C ASP A 91 -33.92 -48.68 -33.01
N LEU A 92 -34.91 -49.54 -33.25
CA LEU A 92 -35.40 -50.51 -32.28
C LEU A 92 -35.09 -51.93 -32.74
N HIS A 93 -34.18 -52.60 -32.04
CA HIS A 93 -33.93 -54.03 -32.24
C HIS A 93 -34.97 -54.84 -31.48
N VAL A 94 -35.72 -55.66 -32.21
CA VAL A 94 -36.77 -56.49 -31.65
C VAL A 94 -36.59 -57.95 -32.06
N SER A 95 -36.85 -58.85 -31.13
CA SER A 95 -37.01 -60.27 -31.41
C SER A 95 -38.16 -60.84 -30.61
N GLY A 96 -38.88 -61.79 -31.19
CA GLY A 96 -40.05 -62.39 -30.57
C GLY A 96 -40.64 -63.47 -31.45
N TRP A 97 -41.89 -63.81 -31.19
CA TRP A 97 -42.63 -64.78 -32.01
C TRP A 97 -44.13 -64.50 -32.00
N GLN A 98 -44.81 -64.95 -33.05
CA GLN A 98 -46.27 -64.99 -33.15
C GLN A 98 -46.70 -66.26 -33.89
N ALA A 99 -47.41 -67.14 -33.20
CA ALA A 99 -47.97 -68.39 -33.71
C ALA A 99 -49.51 -68.30 -33.72
N THR A 100 -50.11 -68.46 -34.89
CA THR A 100 -51.57 -68.47 -35.06
C THR A 100 -51.98 -69.13 -36.38
N ASN A 101 -53.05 -69.94 -36.34
CA ASN A 101 -53.66 -70.51 -37.54
C ASN A 101 -54.41 -69.44 -38.37
N GLN A 102 -54.65 -68.25 -37.82
CA GLN A 102 -55.28 -67.12 -38.52
C GLN A 102 -54.33 -66.42 -39.53
N ALA A 103 -53.05 -66.79 -39.55
CA ALA A 103 -52.06 -66.31 -40.51
C ALA A 103 -52.25 -66.93 -41.91
N ALA A 104 -52.99 -68.03 -42.04
CA ALA A 104 -53.27 -68.66 -43.32
C ALA A 104 -53.92 -67.67 -44.32
N GLY A 105 -53.37 -67.58 -45.53
CA GLY A 105 -53.78 -66.62 -46.56
C GLY A 105 -53.33 -65.17 -46.33
N LYS A 106 -52.40 -64.92 -45.39
CA LYS A 106 -51.85 -63.59 -45.06
C LYS A 106 -50.32 -63.58 -45.18
N ASP A 107 -49.83 -63.56 -46.41
CA ASP A 107 -48.41 -63.80 -46.73
C ASP A 107 -47.46 -62.66 -46.31
N ASN A 108 -47.96 -61.49 -45.94
CA ASN A 108 -47.14 -60.34 -45.58
C ASN A 108 -47.02 -60.19 -44.08
N ARG A 109 -45.79 -60.24 -43.56
CA ARG A 109 -45.50 -60.15 -42.14
C ARG A 109 -44.84 -58.82 -41.77
N TYR A 110 -45.38 -58.15 -40.76
CA TYR A 110 -44.91 -56.85 -40.30
C TYR A 110 -44.70 -56.82 -38.79
N LEU A 111 -43.73 -56.03 -38.35
CA LEU A 111 -43.66 -55.52 -36.99
C LEU A 111 -44.05 -54.06 -37.02
N VAL A 112 -45.00 -53.67 -36.18
CA VAL A 112 -45.47 -52.30 -36.04
C VAL A 112 -45.13 -51.82 -34.63
N ALA A 113 -44.42 -50.70 -34.53
CA ALA A 113 -44.19 -50.03 -33.25
C ALA A 113 -45.35 -49.06 -33.02
N TYR A 114 -46.21 -49.38 -32.05
CA TYR A 114 -47.45 -48.66 -31.81
C TYR A 114 -47.47 -48.06 -30.41
N ASN A 115 -47.66 -46.75 -30.32
CA ASN A 115 -47.88 -46.05 -29.06
C ASN A 115 -49.37 -46.10 -28.70
N SER A 116 -49.73 -46.95 -27.74
CA SER A 116 -51.11 -47.11 -27.28
C SER A 116 -51.58 -45.95 -26.40
N THR A 117 -50.66 -45.17 -25.85
CA THR A 117 -50.99 -43.95 -25.08
C THR A 117 -51.52 -42.85 -25.99
N THR A 118 -50.91 -42.66 -27.16
CA THR A 118 -51.32 -41.61 -28.11
C THR A 118 -52.15 -42.13 -29.28
N ASN A 119 -52.36 -43.45 -29.38
CA ASN A 119 -52.99 -44.12 -30.53
C ASN A 119 -52.30 -43.79 -31.86
N THR A 120 -50.97 -43.85 -31.88
CA THR A 120 -50.19 -43.56 -33.07
C THR A 120 -49.19 -44.66 -33.39
N GLU A 121 -49.03 -44.93 -34.68
CA GLU A 121 -47.94 -45.78 -35.18
C GLU A 121 -46.67 -44.94 -35.36
N LEU A 122 -45.58 -45.40 -34.74
CA LEU A 122 -44.24 -44.82 -34.92
C LEU A 122 -43.68 -45.20 -36.29
N GLY A 123 -43.88 -46.45 -36.69
CA GLY A 123 -43.48 -46.99 -37.97
C GLY A 123 -43.60 -48.52 -37.98
N ARG A 124 -43.33 -49.10 -39.14
CA ARG A 124 -43.36 -50.55 -39.34
C ARG A 124 -42.20 -51.05 -40.18
N THR A 125 -41.87 -52.31 -40.01
CA THR A 125 -40.82 -53.01 -40.77
C THR A 125 -41.33 -54.38 -41.19
N SER A 126 -41.10 -54.75 -42.45
CA SER A 126 -41.44 -56.09 -42.94
C SER A 126 -40.51 -57.13 -42.32
N VAL A 127 -41.07 -58.28 -41.94
CA VAL A 127 -40.29 -59.46 -41.54
C VAL A 127 -40.08 -60.31 -42.79
N THR A 128 -38.85 -60.33 -43.30
CA THR A 128 -38.51 -61.07 -44.54
C THR A 128 -38.00 -62.49 -44.27
N GLU A 129 -37.53 -62.76 -43.05
CA GLU A 129 -37.02 -64.06 -42.63
C GLU A 129 -37.67 -64.48 -41.32
N ASN A 130 -38.21 -65.70 -41.31
CA ASN A 130 -38.76 -66.30 -40.11
C ASN A 130 -37.63 -66.98 -39.30
N VAL A 131 -37.67 -66.82 -37.99
CA VAL A 131 -36.74 -67.48 -37.07
C VAL A 131 -37.40 -68.74 -36.54
N ALA A 132 -36.72 -69.88 -36.65
CA ALA A 132 -37.23 -71.15 -36.14
C ALA A 132 -37.38 -71.12 -34.61
N ARG A 133 -38.53 -71.59 -34.11
CA ARG A 133 -38.91 -71.68 -32.70
C ARG A 133 -39.41 -73.09 -32.34
N PRO A 134 -38.49 -74.07 -32.20
CA PRO A 134 -38.85 -75.44 -31.81
C PRO A 134 -39.54 -75.53 -30.45
N ASP A 135 -39.24 -74.61 -29.55
CA ASP A 135 -39.88 -74.44 -28.26
C ASP A 135 -41.36 -74.04 -28.39
N VAL A 136 -41.68 -73.10 -29.29
CA VAL A 136 -43.06 -72.66 -29.58
C VAL A 136 -43.84 -73.78 -30.27
N ALA A 137 -43.24 -74.47 -31.25
CA ALA A 137 -43.87 -75.63 -31.88
C ALA A 137 -44.20 -76.76 -30.89
N LYS A 138 -43.37 -76.94 -29.85
CA LYS A 138 -43.64 -77.91 -28.79
C LYS A 138 -44.78 -77.48 -27.88
N ALA A 139 -44.89 -76.19 -27.57
CA ALA A 139 -45.94 -75.64 -26.72
C ALA A 139 -47.31 -75.55 -27.44
N TYR A 140 -47.28 -75.29 -28.74
CA TYR A 140 -48.46 -75.13 -29.60
C TYR A 140 -48.39 -76.06 -30.82
N PRO A 141 -48.48 -77.39 -30.62
CA PRO A 141 -48.29 -78.37 -31.70
C PRO A 141 -49.40 -78.34 -32.77
N ASP A 142 -50.57 -77.79 -32.43
CA ASP A 142 -51.73 -77.68 -33.32
C ASP A 142 -51.78 -76.35 -34.10
N VAL A 143 -50.73 -75.51 -33.99
CA VAL A 143 -50.61 -74.23 -34.70
C VAL A 143 -49.59 -74.36 -35.85
N VAL A 144 -50.04 -74.20 -37.09
CA VAL A 144 -49.30 -74.52 -38.32
C VAL A 144 -47.99 -73.75 -38.44
N ASN A 145 -48.00 -72.46 -38.13
CA ASN A 145 -46.79 -71.62 -38.24
C ASN A 145 -45.92 -71.63 -36.97
N ALA A 146 -46.23 -72.45 -35.95
CA ALA A 146 -45.54 -72.39 -34.65
C ALA A 146 -44.03 -72.64 -34.75
N LYS A 147 -43.59 -73.55 -35.65
CA LYS A 147 -42.18 -73.86 -35.87
C LYS A 147 -41.38 -72.69 -36.41
N ASP A 148 -41.97 -71.86 -37.28
CA ASP A 148 -41.30 -70.74 -37.93
C ASP A 148 -41.91 -69.40 -37.49
N SER A 149 -42.46 -69.38 -36.27
CA SER A 149 -43.21 -68.25 -35.71
C SER A 149 -42.31 -67.11 -35.23
N GLY A 150 -40.99 -67.30 -35.15
CA GLY A 150 -40.05 -66.31 -34.64
C GLY A 150 -39.76 -65.18 -35.62
N TYR A 151 -39.35 -64.04 -35.09
CA TYR A 151 -38.84 -62.90 -35.84
C TYR A 151 -37.66 -62.27 -35.12
N GLN A 152 -36.76 -61.67 -35.89
CA GLN A 152 -35.71 -60.78 -35.40
C GLN A 152 -35.51 -59.68 -36.44
N ALA A 153 -35.67 -58.43 -36.04
CA ALA A 153 -35.60 -57.29 -36.96
C ALA A 153 -35.06 -56.03 -36.29
N THR A 154 -34.55 -55.12 -37.12
CA THR A 154 -34.21 -53.75 -36.73
C THR A 154 -35.23 -52.82 -37.35
N MET A 155 -35.98 -52.11 -36.51
CA MET A 155 -36.92 -51.09 -36.95
C MET A 155 -36.19 -49.73 -36.97
N ASN A 156 -35.73 -49.32 -38.15
CA ASN A 156 -34.87 -48.14 -38.35
C ASN A 156 -35.59 -46.92 -38.96
N ASN A 157 -36.91 -46.99 -39.08
CA ASN A 157 -37.77 -45.98 -39.67
C ASN A 157 -38.86 -45.50 -38.70
N LEU A 158 -38.52 -45.46 -37.40
CA LEU A 158 -39.44 -45.05 -36.34
C LEU A 158 -39.48 -43.54 -36.17
N ASP A 159 -40.68 -42.97 -36.22
CA ASP A 159 -40.92 -41.57 -35.89
C ASP A 159 -41.10 -41.39 -34.37
N TRP A 160 -39.98 -41.24 -33.67
CA TRP A 160 -39.97 -41.01 -32.23
C TRP A 160 -40.55 -39.66 -31.80
N SER A 161 -40.80 -38.74 -32.74
CA SER A 161 -41.48 -37.47 -32.41
C SER A 161 -42.93 -37.68 -31.95
N LYS A 162 -43.52 -38.84 -32.26
CA LYS A 162 -44.84 -39.30 -31.80
C LYS A 162 -44.84 -39.82 -30.36
N VAL A 163 -43.68 -40.00 -29.75
CA VAL A 163 -43.55 -40.38 -28.33
C VAL A 163 -43.35 -39.09 -27.53
N LYS A 164 -44.31 -38.78 -26.65
CA LYS A 164 -44.35 -37.51 -25.90
C LYS A 164 -43.84 -37.66 -24.48
N SER A 165 -43.79 -38.88 -23.95
CA SER A 165 -43.24 -39.19 -22.64
C SER A 165 -42.48 -40.50 -22.65
N VAL A 166 -41.51 -40.64 -21.75
CA VAL A 166 -40.84 -41.93 -21.47
C VAL A 166 -41.80 -42.96 -20.85
N ASP A 167 -42.94 -42.50 -20.34
CA ASP A 167 -44.01 -43.34 -19.77
C ASP A 167 -45.06 -43.74 -20.83
N ASP A 168 -44.94 -43.29 -22.08
CA ASP A 168 -45.81 -43.75 -23.17
C ASP A 168 -45.65 -45.27 -23.37
N GLN A 169 -46.76 -45.97 -23.52
CA GLN A 169 -46.80 -47.41 -23.71
C GLN A 169 -46.61 -47.77 -25.18
N ILE A 170 -45.37 -48.12 -25.54
CA ILE A 170 -45.02 -48.53 -26.91
C ILE A 170 -45.06 -50.06 -26.99
N HIS A 171 -45.96 -50.58 -27.81
CA HIS A 171 -46.12 -52.00 -28.09
C HIS A 171 -45.48 -52.36 -29.43
N ILE A 172 -44.97 -53.58 -29.52
CA ILE A 172 -44.57 -54.20 -30.79
C ILE A 172 -45.70 -55.14 -31.19
N VAL A 173 -46.37 -54.77 -32.28
CA VAL A 173 -47.43 -55.56 -32.86
C VAL A 173 -46.82 -56.42 -33.95
N SER A 174 -46.81 -57.74 -33.72
CA SER A 174 -46.51 -58.69 -34.79
C SER A 174 -47.80 -58.90 -35.58
N ARG A 175 -47.73 -58.70 -36.90
CA ARG A 175 -48.88 -58.70 -37.80
C ARG A 175 -48.65 -59.63 -38.97
N TYR A 176 -49.64 -60.47 -39.26
CA TYR A 176 -49.79 -61.12 -40.57
C TYR A 176 -50.91 -60.42 -41.35
N SER A 177 -50.69 -60.08 -42.62
CA SER A 177 -51.66 -59.39 -43.49
C SER A 177 -51.69 -59.97 -44.91
N ASP A 178 -52.87 -59.96 -45.54
CA ASP A 178 -53.05 -60.31 -46.95
C ASP A 178 -52.60 -59.20 -47.92
N ALA A 179 -52.38 -57.98 -47.44
CA ALA A 179 -51.96 -56.85 -48.26
C ALA A 179 -50.46 -56.57 -48.15
N ALA A 180 -49.84 -56.22 -49.28
CA ALA A 180 -48.42 -55.92 -49.37
C ALA A 180 -47.96 -54.76 -48.47
N ASN A 181 -48.84 -53.84 -48.09
CA ASN A 181 -48.53 -52.71 -47.18
C ASN A 181 -48.80 -53.03 -45.69
N GLY A 182 -49.33 -54.22 -45.38
CA GLY A 182 -49.68 -54.64 -44.03
C GLY A 182 -51.00 -54.07 -43.47
N GLU A 183 -51.80 -53.37 -44.28
CA GLU A 183 -53.05 -52.71 -43.87
C GLU A 183 -54.33 -53.36 -44.42
N GLY A 184 -54.24 -54.58 -44.97
CA GLY A 184 -55.38 -55.35 -45.45
C GLY A 184 -56.13 -56.07 -44.32
N ASN A 185 -56.75 -57.22 -44.63
CA ASN A 185 -57.24 -58.11 -43.58
C ASN A 185 -56.04 -58.70 -42.82
N HIS A 186 -56.00 -58.51 -41.50
CA HIS A 186 -54.82 -58.83 -40.70
C HIS A 186 -55.14 -59.47 -39.35
N VAL A 187 -54.15 -60.15 -38.78
CA VAL A 187 -54.17 -60.68 -37.41
C VAL A 187 -52.96 -60.18 -36.63
N ASP A 188 -53.23 -59.56 -35.48
CA ASP A 188 -52.25 -58.85 -34.67
C ASP A 188 -52.02 -59.54 -33.33
N ASN A 189 -50.76 -59.75 -32.98
CA ASN A 189 -50.36 -60.07 -31.62
C ASN A 189 -49.63 -58.90 -30.99
N TRP A 190 -50.20 -58.37 -29.92
CA TRP A 190 -49.68 -57.22 -29.19
C TRP A 190 -48.71 -57.68 -28.09
N SER A 191 -47.49 -57.13 -28.09
CA SER A 191 -46.55 -57.37 -27.00
C SER A 191 -46.97 -56.65 -25.72
N GLN A 192 -46.26 -56.94 -24.62
CA GLN A 192 -46.19 -56.01 -23.49
C GLN A 192 -45.50 -54.70 -23.93
N PRO A 193 -45.74 -53.55 -23.25
CA PRO A 193 -45.02 -52.32 -23.54
C PRO A 193 -43.51 -52.50 -23.40
N ILE A 194 -42.72 -51.91 -24.29
CA ILE A 194 -41.25 -51.88 -24.16
C ILE A 194 -40.85 -50.96 -23.00
N ASN A 195 -39.75 -51.29 -22.33
CA ASN A 195 -39.21 -50.46 -21.26
C ASN A 195 -38.15 -49.53 -21.82
N LEU A 196 -38.41 -48.22 -21.78
CA LEU A 196 -37.40 -47.20 -22.08
C LEU A 196 -36.58 -46.88 -20.82
N ASP A 197 -35.30 -46.59 -21.02
CA ASP A 197 -34.42 -46.12 -19.95
C ASP A 197 -34.97 -44.81 -19.34
N LYS A 198 -35.21 -44.79 -18.02
CA LYS A 198 -35.76 -43.64 -17.27
C LYS A 198 -34.68 -42.80 -16.56
N GLY A 199 -33.42 -43.13 -16.76
CA GLY A 199 -32.26 -42.44 -16.25
C GLY A 199 -32.14 -41.02 -16.81
N ASN A 200 -31.46 -40.17 -16.05
CA ASN A 200 -31.10 -38.82 -16.46
C ASN A 200 -29.61 -38.66 -16.21
N TYR A 201 -28.82 -38.85 -17.27
CA TYR A 201 -27.36 -38.95 -17.20
C TYR A 201 -26.74 -37.70 -17.78
N ALA A 202 -25.76 -37.13 -17.10
CA ALA A 202 -25.15 -35.90 -17.55
C ALA A 202 -23.76 -35.71 -16.96
N TYR A 203 -22.91 -34.95 -17.66
CA TYR A 203 -21.61 -34.53 -17.17
C TYR A 203 -21.20 -33.18 -17.77
N LEU A 204 -20.41 -32.37 -17.04
CA LEU A 204 -19.80 -31.15 -17.56
C LEU A 204 -18.36 -31.43 -17.97
N ASP A 205 -18.04 -31.23 -19.24
CA ASP A 205 -16.68 -31.31 -19.76
C ASP A 205 -15.86 -30.06 -19.38
N ASN A 206 -16.52 -28.89 -19.34
CA ASN A 206 -15.90 -27.64 -18.93
C ASN A 206 -16.90 -26.76 -18.15
N PHE A 207 -16.39 -26.13 -17.09
CA PHE A 207 -17.08 -25.06 -16.37
C PHE A 207 -16.02 -24.12 -15.78
N GLY A 208 -15.61 -23.12 -16.57
CA GLY A 208 -14.40 -22.35 -16.35
C GLY A 208 -14.52 -20.90 -16.80
N VAL A 209 -13.78 -19.99 -16.15
CA VAL A 209 -13.68 -18.60 -16.60
C VAL A 209 -12.58 -18.49 -17.65
N LYS A 210 -12.90 -17.90 -18.80
CA LYS A 210 -11.96 -17.61 -19.88
C LYS A 210 -12.49 -16.45 -20.74
N ASP A 211 -11.59 -15.55 -21.16
CA ASP A 211 -11.89 -14.45 -22.08
C ASP A 211 -13.09 -13.60 -21.61
N ASN A 212 -13.09 -13.26 -20.32
CA ASN A 212 -14.17 -12.51 -19.66
C ASN A 212 -15.56 -13.16 -19.70
N GLN A 213 -15.62 -14.48 -19.90
CA GLN A 213 -16.86 -15.25 -19.94
C GLN A 213 -16.74 -16.53 -19.11
N LEU A 214 -17.88 -17.04 -18.68
CA LEU A 214 -18.02 -18.34 -18.04
C LEU A 214 -18.33 -19.37 -19.12
N GLN A 215 -17.31 -20.11 -19.54
CA GLN A 215 -17.39 -21.14 -20.58
C GLN A 215 -17.96 -22.44 -20.00
N VAL A 216 -18.97 -22.99 -20.68
CA VAL A 216 -19.70 -24.18 -20.22
C VAL A 216 -19.90 -25.15 -21.37
N SER A 217 -19.40 -26.37 -21.21
CA SER A 217 -19.68 -27.46 -22.15
C SER A 217 -19.92 -28.76 -21.39
N GLY A 218 -20.75 -29.62 -21.96
CA GLY A 218 -21.14 -30.87 -21.32
C GLY A 218 -22.14 -31.64 -22.16
N TRP A 219 -22.83 -32.57 -21.50
CA TRP A 219 -23.91 -33.35 -22.10
C TRP A 219 -24.98 -33.71 -21.08
N ASN A 220 -26.21 -33.94 -21.56
CA ASN A 220 -27.36 -34.43 -20.80
C ASN A 220 -28.19 -35.40 -21.65
N ALA A 221 -28.07 -36.71 -21.39
CA ALA A 221 -28.73 -37.80 -22.08
C ALA A 221 -29.86 -38.38 -21.20
N THR A 222 -31.10 -38.28 -21.68
CA THR A 222 -32.28 -38.82 -21.00
C THR A 222 -33.46 -38.99 -21.95
N ASN A 223 -34.14 -40.14 -21.89
CA ASN A 223 -35.41 -40.33 -22.61
C ASN A 223 -36.56 -39.50 -22.01
N LYS A 224 -36.40 -38.91 -20.81
CA LYS A 224 -37.38 -37.95 -20.26
C LYS A 224 -37.50 -36.68 -21.10
N ALA A 225 -36.53 -36.41 -21.98
CA ALA A 225 -36.55 -35.33 -22.94
C ALA A 225 -37.48 -35.59 -24.14
N LEU A 226 -38.05 -36.80 -24.28
CA LEU A 226 -39.09 -37.06 -25.29
C LEU A 226 -40.24 -36.03 -25.14
N GLY A 227 -40.69 -35.52 -26.29
CA GLY A 227 -41.67 -34.44 -26.37
C GLY A 227 -41.16 -33.04 -26.01
N LYS A 228 -39.87 -32.85 -25.68
CA LYS A 228 -39.30 -31.58 -25.19
C LYS A 228 -38.15 -31.11 -26.07
N ALA A 229 -38.50 -30.41 -27.14
CA ALA A 229 -37.54 -30.03 -28.19
C ALA A 229 -36.56 -28.93 -27.78
N ASP A 230 -36.88 -28.11 -26.78
CA ASP A 230 -36.07 -26.95 -26.43
C ASP A 230 -35.07 -27.28 -25.31
N HIS A 231 -33.77 -27.24 -25.65
CA HIS A 231 -32.67 -27.48 -24.70
C HIS A 231 -32.08 -26.15 -24.23
N TYR A 232 -32.10 -25.92 -22.91
CA TYR A 232 -31.51 -24.77 -22.26
C TYR A 232 -30.38 -25.18 -21.33
N VAL A 233 -29.33 -24.38 -21.34
CA VAL A 233 -28.31 -24.35 -20.29
C VAL A 233 -28.55 -23.10 -19.47
N ILE A 234 -28.83 -23.30 -18.19
CA ILE A 234 -29.20 -22.26 -17.24
C ILE A 234 -28.05 -22.06 -16.27
N LEU A 235 -27.67 -20.81 -16.04
CA LEU A 235 -26.77 -20.41 -14.98
C LEU A 235 -27.59 -20.01 -13.75
N TYR A 236 -27.42 -20.76 -12.67
CA TYR A 236 -28.14 -20.57 -11.41
C TYR A 236 -27.16 -20.15 -10.31
N ASP A 237 -27.53 -19.12 -9.56
CA ASP A 237 -26.82 -18.72 -8.35
C ASP A 237 -27.39 -19.50 -7.17
N ARG A 238 -26.64 -20.50 -6.72
CA ARG A 238 -27.08 -21.35 -5.61
C ARG A 238 -27.02 -20.62 -4.27
N THR A 239 -26.07 -19.68 -4.13
CA THR A 239 -25.92 -18.89 -2.90
C THR A 239 -27.07 -17.89 -2.76
N ALA A 240 -27.42 -17.18 -3.85
CA ALA A 240 -28.51 -16.22 -3.86
C ALA A 240 -29.89 -16.86 -4.08
N GLY A 241 -29.95 -18.14 -4.48
CA GLY A 241 -31.19 -18.89 -4.63
C GLY A 241 -32.06 -18.48 -5.82
N HIS A 242 -31.45 -18.00 -6.91
CA HIS A 242 -32.19 -17.61 -8.12
C HIS A 242 -31.43 -17.91 -9.41
N GLU A 243 -32.16 -17.97 -10.52
CA GLU A 243 -31.59 -18.05 -11.86
C GLU A 243 -31.00 -16.71 -12.27
N ILE A 244 -29.76 -16.72 -12.78
CA ILE A 244 -29.11 -15.52 -13.34
C ILE A 244 -29.57 -15.34 -14.79
N THR A 245 -29.41 -16.38 -15.61
CA THR A 245 -29.75 -16.33 -17.04
C THR A 245 -29.79 -17.74 -17.63
N ARG A 246 -30.32 -17.87 -18.85
CA ARG A 246 -30.35 -19.11 -19.63
C ARG A 246 -30.02 -18.86 -21.09
N VAL A 247 -29.42 -19.86 -21.72
CA VAL A 247 -29.15 -19.88 -23.17
C VAL A 247 -29.80 -21.11 -23.77
N LYS A 248 -30.59 -20.93 -24.82
CA LYS A 248 -31.04 -22.04 -25.66
C LYS A 248 -29.82 -22.55 -26.44
N VAL A 249 -29.55 -23.84 -26.36
CA VAL A 249 -28.36 -24.44 -26.99
C VAL A 249 -28.78 -25.35 -28.14
N GLU A 250 -27.94 -25.38 -29.16
CA GLU A 250 -28.05 -26.36 -30.24
C GLU A 250 -27.32 -27.65 -29.83
N PRO A 251 -27.85 -28.83 -30.22
CA PRO A 251 -27.23 -30.11 -29.93
C PRO A 251 -25.79 -30.23 -30.47
N VAL A 252 -24.88 -30.70 -29.62
CA VAL A 252 -23.52 -31.08 -29.99
C VAL A 252 -23.41 -32.60 -29.99
N VAL A 253 -22.91 -33.17 -31.10
CA VAL A 253 -22.83 -34.61 -31.29
C VAL A 253 -21.80 -35.25 -30.34
N ARG A 254 -22.20 -36.33 -29.66
CA ARG A 254 -21.44 -37.09 -28.65
C ARG A 254 -21.48 -38.61 -28.91
N PRO A 255 -20.63 -39.12 -29.82
CA PRO A 255 -20.56 -40.54 -30.14
C PRO A 255 -20.10 -41.40 -28.95
N ASP A 256 -19.29 -40.84 -28.07
CA ASP A 256 -18.82 -41.45 -26.83
C ASP A 256 -19.97 -41.66 -25.84
N VAL A 257 -20.86 -40.67 -25.67
CA VAL A 257 -22.05 -40.76 -24.82
C VAL A 257 -23.04 -41.75 -25.41
N ALA A 258 -23.27 -41.71 -26.72
CA ALA A 258 -24.10 -42.70 -27.43
C ALA A 258 -23.58 -44.13 -27.19
N LYS A 259 -22.27 -44.36 -27.27
CA LYS A 259 -21.68 -45.67 -27.02
C LYS A 259 -21.90 -46.15 -25.57
N ALA A 260 -21.77 -45.25 -24.59
CA ALA A 260 -21.95 -45.57 -23.18
C ALA A 260 -23.42 -45.78 -22.79
N TYR A 261 -24.33 -45.00 -23.37
CA TYR A 261 -25.76 -44.97 -23.06
C TYR A 261 -26.60 -45.34 -24.29
N SER A 262 -26.33 -46.52 -24.85
CA SER A 262 -26.92 -46.95 -26.13
C SER A 262 -28.45 -47.07 -26.15
N GLN A 263 -29.11 -47.19 -24.99
CA GLN A 263 -30.57 -47.25 -24.85
C GLN A 263 -31.24 -45.88 -24.66
N VAL A 264 -30.46 -44.80 -24.69
CA VAL A 264 -30.96 -43.43 -24.54
C VAL A 264 -30.99 -42.76 -25.92
N ILE A 265 -32.20 -42.40 -26.35
CA ILE A 265 -32.51 -41.91 -27.71
C ILE A 265 -31.70 -40.66 -28.05
N ASN A 266 -31.67 -39.67 -27.16
CA ASN A 266 -30.95 -38.42 -27.38
C ASN A 266 -29.45 -38.50 -27.04
N ALA A 267 -28.89 -39.67 -26.71
CA ALA A 267 -27.50 -39.76 -26.23
C ALA A 267 -26.48 -39.21 -27.23
N LYS A 268 -26.70 -39.45 -28.53
CA LYS A 268 -25.85 -38.94 -29.60
C LYS A 268 -25.88 -37.42 -29.71
N ASP A 269 -27.02 -36.79 -29.46
CA ASP A 269 -27.22 -35.34 -29.63
C ASP A 269 -27.35 -34.64 -28.26
N SER A 270 -26.79 -35.25 -27.22
CA SER A 270 -26.95 -34.81 -25.84
C SER A 270 -26.01 -33.66 -25.44
N GLY A 271 -25.01 -33.36 -26.26
CA GLY A 271 -23.97 -32.39 -25.95
C GLY A 271 -24.43 -30.94 -26.08
N PHE A 272 -23.74 -30.03 -25.40
CA PHE A 272 -23.91 -28.59 -25.53
C PHE A 272 -22.58 -27.86 -25.30
N ASN A 273 -22.49 -26.64 -25.86
CA ASN A 273 -21.38 -25.72 -25.64
C ASN A 273 -21.91 -24.28 -25.68
N THR A 274 -21.68 -23.51 -24.62
CA THR A 274 -22.15 -22.14 -24.49
C THR A 274 -21.27 -21.32 -23.55
N ALA A 275 -21.50 -20.02 -23.48
CA ALA A 275 -20.80 -19.12 -22.58
C ALA A 275 -21.75 -18.08 -21.99
N PHE A 276 -21.47 -17.66 -20.76
CA PHE A 276 -22.18 -16.57 -20.08
C PHE A 276 -21.26 -15.37 -19.88
N SER A 277 -21.79 -14.16 -20.06
CA SER A 277 -21.09 -12.93 -19.68
C SER A 277 -20.85 -12.91 -18.17
N LEU A 278 -19.67 -12.46 -17.73
CA LEU A 278 -19.37 -12.25 -16.30
C LEU A 278 -20.02 -11.00 -15.70
N ALA A 279 -20.66 -10.17 -16.52
CA ALA A 279 -21.36 -8.98 -16.07
C ALA A 279 -22.46 -9.36 -15.06
N GLY A 280 -22.42 -8.75 -13.87
CA GLY A 280 -23.40 -9.02 -12.79
C GLY A 280 -23.23 -10.35 -12.05
N ILE A 281 -22.29 -11.22 -12.44
CA ILE A 281 -22.04 -12.50 -11.74
C ILE A 281 -21.10 -12.28 -10.56
N ASP A 282 -21.41 -12.79 -9.37
CA ASP A 282 -20.44 -12.86 -8.26
C ASP A 282 -19.71 -14.21 -8.26
N LEU A 283 -18.40 -14.18 -8.49
CA LEU A 283 -17.56 -15.38 -8.49
C LEU A 283 -17.32 -15.95 -7.08
N ASN A 284 -17.68 -15.22 -6.03
CA ASN A 284 -17.66 -15.70 -4.65
C ASN A 284 -18.84 -16.61 -4.31
N HIS A 285 -19.89 -16.59 -5.12
CA HIS A 285 -21.05 -17.45 -4.97
C HIS A 285 -20.79 -18.86 -5.53
N GLU A 286 -21.58 -19.82 -5.05
CA GLU A 286 -21.67 -21.14 -5.66
C GLU A 286 -22.53 -21.05 -6.92
N LEU A 287 -21.90 -21.09 -8.08
CA LEU A 287 -22.60 -21.09 -9.36
C LEU A 287 -22.88 -22.52 -9.79
N GLN A 288 -24.06 -22.75 -10.34
CA GLN A 288 -24.51 -24.09 -10.74
C GLN A 288 -25.10 -24.05 -12.14
N ILE A 289 -24.77 -25.06 -12.93
CA ILE A 289 -25.37 -25.23 -14.25
C ILE A 289 -26.57 -26.15 -14.12
N ILE A 290 -27.62 -25.84 -14.85
CA ILE A 290 -28.78 -26.71 -15.04
C ILE A 290 -28.93 -26.94 -16.53
N SER A 291 -28.95 -28.21 -16.95
CA SER A 291 -29.40 -28.55 -18.29
C SER A 291 -30.88 -28.89 -18.25
N ARG A 292 -31.70 -28.20 -19.04
CA ARG A 292 -33.15 -28.37 -19.07
C ARG A 292 -33.64 -28.66 -20.49
N TYR A 293 -34.41 -29.72 -20.66
CA TYR A 293 -35.23 -29.92 -21.87
C TYR A 293 -36.67 -29.51 -21.56
N SER A 294 -37.30 -28.69 -22.40
CA SER A 294 -38.67 -28.21 -22.26
C SER A 294 -39.48 -28.35 -23.56
N ASP A 295 -40.79 -28.46 -23.42
CA ASP A 295 -41.75 -28.42 -24.53
C ASP A 295 -42.18 -26.98 -24.90
N ALA A 296 -41.74 -25.97 -24.13
CA ALA A 296 -42.06 -24.57 -24.37
C ALA A 296 -40.81 -23.76 -24.78
N ALA A 297 -41.02 -22.86 -25.75
CA ALA A 297 -39.97 -22.01 -26.32
C ALA A 297 -39.34 -20.98 -25.35
N ASN A 298 -39.84 -20.87 -24.12
CA ASN A 298 -39.23 -20.08 -23.04
C ASN A 298 -38.48 -20.95 -22.01
N GLY A 299 -38.56 -22.28 -22.09
CA GLY A 299 -37.96 -23.22 -21.15
C GLY A 299 -38.76 -23.44 -19.85
N GLU A 300 -39.97 -22.90 -19.73
CA GLU A 300 -40.81 -22.92 -18.51
C GLU A 300 -42.07 -23.80 -18.64
N GLY A 301 -42.20 -24.59 -19.71
CA GLY A 301 -43.31 -25.53 -19.89
C GLY A 301 -43.16 -26.80 -19.05
N ASN A 302 -43.61 -27.95 -19.57
CA ASN A 302 -43.22 -29.21 -18.98
C ASN A 302 -41.74 -29.47 -19.30
N TYR A 303 -40.95 -29.78 -18.27
CA TYR A 303 -39.52 -29.92 -18.44
C TYR A 303 -38.93 -31.10 -17.65
N VAL A 304 -37.75 -31.54 -18.10
CA VAL A 304 -36.82 -32.34 -17.30
C VAL A 304 -35.53 -31.54 -17.14
N SER A 305 -35.00 -31.49 -15.92
CA SER A 305 -33.75 -30.79 -15.62
C SER A 305 -32.74 -31.75 -15.00
N TYR A 306 -31.47 -31.54 -15.33
CA TYR A 306 -30.35 -32.10 -14.61
C TYR A 306 -29.57 -30.96 -13.94
N TRP A 307 -29.33 -31.08 -12.65
CA TRP A 307 -28.58 -30.11 -11.85
C TRP A 307 -27.15 -30.61 -11.67
N TYR A 308 -26.19 -29.94 -12.30
CA TYR A 308 -24.77 -30.30 -12.17
C TYR A 308 -24.23 -29.92 -10.79
N ALA A 309 -23.07 -30.43 -10.39
CA ALA A 309 -22.45 -30.03 -9.15
C ALA A 309 -22.15 -28.50 -9.15
N PRO A 310 -22.44 -27.77 -8.06
CA PRO A 310 -22.11 -26.36 -7.96
C PRO A 310 -20.59 -26.15 -7.89
N LYS A 311 -20.13 -25.00 -8.36
CA LYS A 311 -18.72 -24.59 -8.35
C LYS A 311 -18.60 -23.14 -7.89
N LYS A 312 -17.70 -22.92 -6.93
CA LYS A 312 -17.23 -21.58 -6.56
C LYS A 312 -15.91 -21.30 -7.30
N PHE A 313 -15.82 -20.14 -7.95
CA PHE A 313 -14.66 -19.77 -8.75
C PHE A 313 -13.65 -18.95 -7.96
N ALA A 314 -14.11 -18.04 -7.11
CA ALA A 314 -13.24 -17.29 -6.25
C ALA A 314 -12.42 -18.23 -5.35
N PRO A 315 -11.13 -17.93 -5.14
CA PRO A 315 -10.28 -18.73 -4.27
C PRO A 315 -10.80 -18.73 -2.83
N ALA A 316 -10.47 -19.78 -2.08
CA ALA A 316 -10.77 -19.83 -0.65
C ALA A 316 -9.98 -18.76 0.14
N ASN A 317 -8.76 -18.44 -0.31
CA ASN A 317 -7.95 -17.37 0.25
C ASN A 317 -8.20 -16.07 -0.52
N THR A 318 -8.76 -15.08 0.17
CA THR A 318 -9.08 -13.77 -0.39
C THR A 318 -8.02 -12.71 -0.14
N SER A 319 -6.82 -13.11 0.32
CA SER A 319 -5.71 -12.19 0.57
C SER A 319 -5.36 -11.40 -0.69
N ASN A 320 -5.19 -10.10 -0.50
CA ASN A 320 -4.80 -9.15 -1.52
C ASN A 320 -3.74 -8.23 -0.92
N GLN A 321 -2.47 -8.50 -1.23
CA GLN A 321 -1.32 -7.83 -0.62
C GLN A 321 -0.35 -7.37 -1.71
N GLY A 322 0.35 -6.27 -1.46
CA GLY A 322 1.34 -5.76 -2.39
C GLY A 322 2.33 -4.82 -1.72
N ASN A 323 3.47 -4.61 -2.38
CA ASN A 323 4.39 -3.53 -2.05
C ASN A 323 5.04 -2.99 -3.32
N LEU A 324 5.27 -1.68 -3.33
CA LEU A 324 6.08 -1.02 -4.35
C LEU A 324 7.52 -0.95 -3.85
N ASP A 325 8.43 -1.64 -4.52
CA ASP A 325 9.85 -1.69 -4.14
C ASP A 325 10.61 -0.50 -4.74
N SER A 326 10.23 -0.04 -5.93
CA SER A 326 10.87 1.08 -6.60
C SER A 326 9.90 1.87 -7.48
N PHE A 327 10.02 3.19 -7.43
CA PHE A 327 9.43 4.15 -8.37
C PHE A 327 10.55 5.04 -8.89
N ASN A 328 11.08 4.72 -10.07
CA ASN A 328 12.30 5.34 -10.60
C ASN A 328 11.97 6.21 -11.82
N LEU A 329 12.33 7.49 -11.72
CA LEU A 329 12.23 8.52 -12.77
C LEU A 329 13.60 9.15 -13.10
N SER A 330 14.69 8.58 -12.60
CA SER A 330 16.03 9.20 -12.61
C SER A 330 16.58 9.51 -14.00
N ASN A 331 16.13 8.80 -15.05
CA ASN A 331 16.54 9.03 -16.44
C ASN A 331 15.43 9.65 -17.31
N GLY A 332 14.38 10.18 -16.69
CA GLY A 332 13.20 10.73 -17.37
C GLY A 332 12.20 9.69 -17.89
N GLN A 333 12.46 8.40 -17.69
CA GLN A 333 11.51 7.32 -17.93
C GLN A 333 11.02 6.75 -16.61
N LEU A 334 9.77 6.28 -16.56
CA LEU A 334 9.22 5.62 -15.39
C LEU A 334 9.51 4.11 -15.42
N ILE A 335 10.32 3.65 -14.47
CA ILE A 335 10.59 2.24 -14.22
C ILE A 335 10.13 1.91 -12.81
N VAL A 336 9.31 0.86 -12.67
CA VAL A 336 8.74 0.44 -11.39
C VAL A 336 9.00 -1.03 -11.12
N SER A 337 9.20 -1.38 -9.86
CA SER A 337 9.27 -2.77 -9.42
C SER A 337 8.55 -2.95 -8.09
N GLY A 338 8.05 -4.15 -7.85
CA GLY A 338 7.25 -4.46 -6.68
C GLY A 338 6.66 -5.85 -6.74
N TRP A 339 5.61 -6.08 -5.97
CA TRP A 339 4.84 -7.31 -5.99
C TRP A 339 3.36 -7.08 -5.63
N HIS A 340 2.49 -7.94 -6.15
CA HIS A 340 1.06 -8.03 -5.83
C HIS A 340 0.65 -9.50 -5.78
N ALA A 341 0.43 -10.00 -4.57
CA ALA A 341 0.11 -11.39 -4.26
C ALA A 341 -1.38 -11.54 -3.92
N THR A 342 -2.10 -12.27 -4.75
CA THR A 342 -3.51 -12.62 -4.53
C THR A 342 -3.90 -13.88 -5.30
N ASP A 343 -4.63 -14.78 -4.65
CA ASP A 343 -5.09 -16.01 -5.30
C ASP A 343 -6.24 -15.75 -6.29
N TYR A 344 -6.82 -14.54 -6.31
CA TYR A 344 -7.76 -14.14 -7.36
C TYR A 344 -7.11 -14.20 -8.75
N SER A 345 -5.79 -14.02 -8.84
CA SER A 345 -5.02 -14.13 -10.09
C SER A 345 -5.10 -15.51 -10.76
N GLN A 346 -5.57 -16.55 -10.06
CA GLN A 346 -5.85 -17.87 -10.67
C GLN A 346 -7.04 -17.84 -11.62
N VAL A 347 -7.97 -16.91 -11.41
CA VAL A 347 -9.15 -16.68 -12.27
C VAL A 347 -8.97 -15.40 -13.08
N GLU A 348 -8.41 -14.37 -12.48
CA GLU A 348 -8.12 -13.05 -13.05
C GLU A 348 -6.69 -13.02 -13.60
N ASN A 349 -6.41 -13.87 -14.59
CA ASN A 349 -5.06 -14.22 -15.00
C ASN A 349 -4.30 -13.15 -15.83
N ASN A 350 -4.87 -11.96 -16.05
CA ASN A 350 -4.23 -10.88 -16.79
C ASN A 350 -3.75 -9.79 -15.82
N HIS A 351 -2.43 -9.61 -15.71
CA HIS A 351 -1.83 -8.64 -14.81
C HIS A 351 -1.45 -7.36 -15.55
N TYR A 352 -1.96 -6.22 -15.07
CA TYR A 352 -1.67 -4.89 -15.56
C TYR A 352 -1.09 -4.01 -14.47
N LEU A 353 -0.21 -3.10 -14.85
CA LEU A 353 0.17 -1.95 -14.04
C LEU A 353 -0.41 -0.70 -14.68
N ILE A 354 -1.01 0.15 -13.84
CA ILE A 354 -1.69 1.37 -14.25
C ILE A 354 -1.04 2.53 -13.49
N LEU A 355 -0.52 3.51 -14.21
CA LEU A 355 -0.15 4.79 -13.63
C LEU A 355 -1.39 5.68 -13.61
N PHE A 356 -1.84 6.04 -12.42
CA PHE A 356 -3.04 6.83 -12.19
C PHE A 356 -2.67 8.19 -11.60
N ASP A 357 -3.16 9.26 -12.21
CA ASP A 357 -3.05 10.63 -11.69
C ASP A 357 -4.20 10.87 -10.72
N ASN A 358 -3.89 10.92 -9.43
CA ASN A 358 -4.87 11.13 -8.37
C ASN A 358 -5.41 12.57 -8.36
N THR A 359 -4.61 13.54 -8.83
CA THR A 359 -4.99 14.95 -8.90
C THR A 359 -6.08 15.15 -9.95
N ASN A 360 -5.87 14.60 -11.15
CA ASN A 360 -6.82 14.70 -12.26
C ASN A 360 -7.86 13.57 -12.29
N LYS A 361 -7.72 12.55 -11.43
CA LYS A 361 -8.56 11.35 -11.37
C LYS A 361 -8.64 10.61 -12.70
N MET A 362 -7.49 10.45 -13.35
CA MET A 362 -7.42 9.83 -14.67
C MET A 362 -6.24 8.88 -14.78
N GLN A 363 -6.42 7.82 -15.57
CA GLN A 363 -5.34 6.96 -15.98
C GLN A 363 -4.39 7.72 -16.93
N VAL A 364 -3.10 7.72 -16.61
CA VAL A 364 -2.04 8.25 -17.49
C VAL A 364 -1.65 7.18 -18.51
N LYS A 365 -1.37 5.96 -18.03
CA LYS A 365 -0.90 4.86 -18.87
C LYS A 365 -1.17 3.53 -18.19
N SER A 366 -1.44 2.49 -18.99
CA SER A 366 -1.47 1.11 -18.51
C SER A 366 -0.64 0.20 -19.40
N ILE A 367 -0.03 -0.81 -18.78
CA ILE A 367 0.76 -1.83 -19.47
C ILE A 367 0.44 -3.21 -18.90
N LYS A 368 0.38 -4.22 -19.77
CA LYS A 368 0.30 -5.61 -19.35
C LYS A 368 1.70 -6.07 -18.91
N VAL A 369 1.80 -6.77 -17.79
CA VAL A 369 3.08 -7.23 -17.23
C VAL A 369 3.07 -8.74 -17.01
N THR A 370 4.26 -9.33 -17.06
CA THR A 370 4.47 -10.73 -16.68
C THR A 370 5.03 -10.79 -15.27
N ASN A 371 4.53 -11.76 -14.49
CA ASN A 371 4.95 -11.93 -13.12
C ASN A 371 6.39 -12.44 -13.04
N VAL A 372 7.08 -12.01 -11.99
CA VAL A 372 8.46 -12.38 -11.66
C VAL A 372 8.46 -13.13 -10.33
N ALA A 373 9.38 -14.08 -10.19
CA ALA A 373 9.50 -14.88 -8.98
C ALA A 373 9.87 -14.03 -7.74
N ARG A 374 9.20 -14.30 -6.61
CA ARG A 374 9.42 -13.66 -5.30
C ARG A 374 9.41 -14.68 -4.16
N PRO A 375 10.52 -15.42 -3.97
CA PRO A 375 10.62 -16.42 -2.89
C PRO A 375 10.49 -15.82 -1.49
N ASP A 376 10.89 -14.57 -1.31
CA ASP A 376 10.74 -13.78 -0.09
C ASP A 376 9.26 -13.51 0.23
N VAL A 377 8.46 -13.15 -0.77
CA VAL A 377 7.00 -12.96 -0.62
C VAL A 377 6.31 -14.29 -0.34
N ALA A 378 6.70 -15.37 -1.02
CA ALA A 378 6.20 -16.72 -0.72
C ALA A 378 6.45 -17.13 0.74
N LYS A 379 7.62 -16.76 1.29
CA LYS A 379 7.97 -17.04 2.69
C LYS A 379 7.14 -16.19 3.67
N ALA A 380 6.87 -14.93 3.33
CA ALA A 380 6.07 -14.02 4.16
C ALA A 380 4.57 -14.36 4.13
N TYR A 381 4.06 -14.82 2.98
CA TYR A 381 2.65 -15.13 2.73
C TYR A 381 2.47 -16.58 2.25
N PRO A 382 2.81 -17.60 3.07
CA PRO A 382 2.83 -19.00 2.64
C PRO A 382 1.45 -19.60 2.35
N THR A 383 0.37 -18.94 2.81
CA THR A 383 -1.01 -19.36 2.54
C THR A 383 -1.54 -18.86 1.21
N VAL A 384 -0.88 -17.87 0.59
CA VAL A 384 -1.25 -17.33 -0.72
C VAL A 384 -0.50 -18.15 -1.77
N ALA A 385 -1.22 -19.01 -2.48
CA ALA A 385 -0.62 -19.96 -3.42
C ALA A 385 0.20 -19.28 -4.53
N THR A 386 -0.20 -18.06 -4.90
CA THR A 386 0.40 -17.26 -5.98
C THR A 386 1.55 -16.35 -5.50
N ALA A 387 1.82 -16.27 -4.19
CA ALA A 387 2.81 -15.35 -3.62
C ALA A 387 4.22 -15.49 -4.20
N GLY A 388 4.65 -16.72 -4.53
CA GLY A 388 5.97 -16.95 -5.12
C GLY A 388 6.14 -16.44 -6.55
N GLN A 389 5.05 -16.11 -7.24
CA GLN A 389 5.04 -15.55 -8.59
C GLN A 389 4.24 -14.24 -8.59
N SER A 390 4.50 -13.35 -7.63
CA SER A 390 3.74 -12.11 -7.44
C SER A 390 4.50 -10.85 -7.86
N GLY A 391 5.78 -10.97 -8.20
CA GLY A 391 6.64 -9.83 -8.50
C GLY A 391 6.35 -9.20 -9.86
N PHE A 392 6.76 -7.95 -10.03
CA PHE A 392 6.83 -7.28 -11.32
C PHE A 392 8.06 -6.37 -11.41
N ASN A 393 8.55 -6.18 -12.63
CA ASN A 393 9.54 -5.18 -12.98
C ASN A 393 9.18 -4.65 -14.37
N ALA A 394 8.83 -3.37 -14.46
CA ALA A 394 8.16 -2.83 -15.62
C ALA A 394 8.70 -1.44 -15.99
N ASN A 395 8.91 -1.23 -17.28
CA ASN A 395 9.30 0.06 -17.85
C ASN A 395 8.10 0.66 -18.59
N PHE A 396 7.56 1.76 -18.05
CA PHE A 396 6.51 2.55 -18.70
C PHE A 396 7.08 3.45 -19.81
N GLY A 397 8.40 3.61 -19.89
CA GLY A 397 9.08 4.55 -20.79
C GLY A 397 8.80 6.00 -20.36
N THR A 398 8.83 6.91 -21.34
CA THR A 398 8.39 8.29 -21.13
C THR A 398 6.88 8.31 -20.86
N VAL A 399 6.48 9.07 -19.86
CA VAL A 399 5.09 9.27 -19.42
C VAL A 399 4.83 10.76 -19.24
N ASP A 400 3.62 11.19 -19.57
CA ASP A 400 3.21 12.59 -19.41
C ASP A 400 2.92 12.88 -17.93
N LEU A 401 3.87 13.54 -17.28
CA LEU A 401 3.82 13.88 -15.86
C LEU A 401 3.69 15.39 -15.68
N THR A 402 3.02 15.79 -14.60
CA THR A 402 2.84 17.20 -14.24
C THR A 402 3.44 17.45 -12.85
N PRO A 403 4.35 18.42 -12.70
CA PRO A 403 4.87 18.79 -11.38
C PRO A 403 3.76 19.17 -10.40
N GLY A 404 3.87 18.74 -9.15
CA GLY A 404 2.89 18.93 -8.08
C GLY A 404 1.72 17.94 -8.09
N HIS A 405 1.57 17.10 -9.12
CA HIS A 405 0.54 16.07 -9.14
C HIS A 405 0.93 14.86 -8.27
N SER A 406 -0.10 14.17 -7.76
CA SER A 406 0.05 12.93 -7.01
C SER A 406 -0.27 11.73 -7.90
N TYR A 407 0.64 10.77 -7.98
CA TYR A 407 0.49 9.58 -8.81
C TYR A 407 0.48 8.31 -7.98
N SER A 408 -0.48 7.43 -8.24
CA SER A 408 -0.47 6.06 -7.70
C SER A 408 -0.16 5.07 -8.82
N LEU A 409 0.69 4.10 -8.52
CA LEU A 409 0.73 2.87 -9.30
C LEU A 409 -0.40 1.96 -8.78
N VAL A 410 -1.17 1.39 -9.69
CA VAL A 410 -2.18 0.37 -9.39
C VAL A 410 -1.75 -0.91 -10.08
N SER A 411 -1.62 -1.99 -9.31
CA SER A 411 -1.47 -3.33 -9.86
C SER A 411 -2.83 -4.00 -9.91
N ARG A 412 -3.24 -4.45 -11.10
CA ARG A 412 -4.57 -5.00 -11.38
C ARG A 412 -4.46 -6.39 -11.98
N TYR A 413 -5.12 -7.36 -11.39
CA TYR A 413 -5.45 -8.63 -12.03
C TYR A 413 -6.84 -8.52 -12.68
N SER A 414 -7.03 -9.09 -13.87
CA SER A 414 -8.29 -9.03 -14.62
C SER A 414 -8.63 -10.33 -15.35
N THR A 415 -9.93 -10.62 -15.46
CA THR A 415 -10.46 -11.67 -16.35
C THR A 415 -10.34 -11.34 -17.84
N LEU A 416 -9.97 -10.11 -18.21
CA LEU A 416 -9.89 -9.65 -19.60
C LEU A 416 -8.44 -9.42 -20.06
N ASP A 417 -8.13 -9.96 -21.24
CA ASP A 417 -6.81 -9.89 -21.89
C ASP A 417 -6.55 -8.55 -22.61
N GLY A 418 -7.58 -7.70 -22.79
CA GLY A 418 -7.47 -6.39 -23.42
C GLY A 418 -7.91 -5.24 -22.52
N GLY A 419 -7.30 -4.06 -22.72
CA GLY A 419 -7.79 -2.79 -22.16
C GLY A 419 -7.94 -2.77 -20.64
N ASN A 420 -7.03 -3.42 -19.90
CA ASN A 420 -6.94 -3.50 -18.44
C ASN A 420 -8.22 -3.80 -17.65
N GLY A 421 -9.26 -4.34 -18.28
CA GLY A 421 -10.51 -4.72 -17.64
C GLY A 421 -11.42 -3.57 -17.21
N ASP A 422 -11.11 -2.31 -17.54
CA ASP A 422 -11.92 -1.15 -17.12
C ASP A 422 -13.14 -0.91 -18.03
N ASN A 423 -13.93 -1.96 -18.26
CA ASN A 423 -15.12 -1.93 -19.11
C ASN A 423 -16.43 -2.11 -18.32
N GLY A 424 -16.35 -2.16 -16.98
CA GLY A 424 -17.48 -2.40 -16.08
C GLY A 424 -18.08 -3.82 -16.15
N GLN A 425 -17.57 -4.70 -17.02
CA GLN A 425 -18.04 -6.07 -17.21
C GLN A 425 -17.04 -7.10 -16.71
N SER A 426 -15.76 -6.74 -16.64
CA SER A 426 -14.69 -7.61 -16.17
C SER A 426 -14.59 -7.67 -14.66
N LYS A 427 -14.09 -8.79 -14.16
CA LYS A 427 -13.70 -8.92 -12.76
C LYS A 427 -12.25 -8.54 -12.61
N THR A 428 -11.97 -7.77 -11.57
CA THR A 428 -10.65 -7.21 -11.32
C THR A 428 -10.36 -7.18 -9.83
N THR A 429 -9.11 -7.49 -9.48
CA THR A 429 -8.55 -7.28 -8.15
C THR A 429 -7.43 -6.27 -8.26
N ASP A 430 -7.62 -5.13 -7.56
CA ASP A 430 -6.68 -4.03 -7.56
C ASP A 430 -5.90 -3.99 -6.24
N TYR A 431 -4.63 -3.62 -6.35
CA TYR A 431 -3.82 -3.16 -5.24
C TYR A 431 -3.28 -1.77 -5.56
N TRP A 432 -3.67 -0.79 -4.73
CA TRP A 432 -3.24 0.60 -4.86
C TRP A 432 -2.01 0.83 -3.99
N PHE A 433 -0.88 1.17 -4.62
CA PHE A 433 0.33 1.52 -3.89
C PHE A 433 0.26 2.95 -3.36
N ASN A 434 1.05 3.24 -2.32
CA ASN A 434 1.17 4.58 -1.77
C ASN A 434 1.54 5.58 -2.87
N PRO A 435 0.89 6.76 -2.91
CA PRO A 435 1.12 7.74 -3.96
C PRO A 435 2.50 8.39 -3.85
N VAL A 436 3.03 8.80 -5.00
CA VAL A 436 4.22 9.65 -5.14
C VAL A 436 3.77 11.02 -5.64
N THR A 437 4.09 12.07 -4.89
CA THR A 437 3.86 13.46 -5.33
C THR A 437 5.11 14.00 -6.01
N LEU A 438 4.94 14.65 -7.17
CA LEU A 438 6.05 15.22 -7.95
C LEU A 438 6.36 16.66 -7.53
N ASP A 439 6.72 16.85 -6.26
CA ASP A 439 7.07 18.15 -5.66
C ASP A 439 8.46 18.14 -4.98
N GLN A 440 9.29 17.14 -5.31
CA GLN A 440 10.59 16.96 -4.67
C GLN A 440 11.67 17.81 -5.35
N GLN A 441 12.63 18.25 -4.54
CA GLN A 441 13.84 18.92 -5.01
C GLN A 441 14.99 18.70 -4.03
N ALA A 442 16.22 18.67 -4.55
CA ALA A 442 17.44 18.60 -3.76
C ALA A 442 18.61 19.17 -4.55
N SER A 443 19.58 19.75 -3.84
CA SER A 443 20.76 20.33 -4.47
C SER A 443 21.94 20.35 -3.51
N TYR A 444 23.15 20.38 -4.06
CA TYR A 444 24.36 20.60 -3.29
C TYR A 444 25.43 21.29 -4.12
N VAL A 445 26.24 22.13 -3.49
CA VAL A 445 27.41 22.77 -4.10
C VAL A 445 28.65 22.00 -3.66
N ASP A 446 29.27 21.27 -4.60
CA ASP A 446 30.48 20.49 -4.38
C ASP A 446 31.70 21.40 -4.17
N SER A 447 31.77 22.53 -4.89
CA SER A 447 32.86 23.50 -4.74
C SER A 447 32.43 24.91 -5.17
N PHE A 448 32.90 25.93 -4.45
CA PHE A 448 32.74 27.33 -4.82
C PHE A 448 34.08 28.05 -4.66
N THR A 449 34.69 28.47 -5.77
CA THR A 449 36.09 28.94 -5.82
C THR A 449 36.19 30.27 -6.55
N LYS A 450 37.13 31.11 -6.12
CA LYS A 450 37.47 32.36 -6.83
C LYS A 450 38.22 32.03 -8.13
N THR A 451 37.92 32.75 -9.21
CA THR A 451 38.68 32.75 -10.48
C THR A 451 39.16 34.16 -10.80
N ASP A 452 40.02 34.34 -11.81
CA ASP A 452 40.51 35.68 -12.20
C ASP A 452 39.36 36.65 -12.56
N ASN A 453 38.30 36.14 -13.20
CA ASN A 453 37.19 36.94 -13.72
C ASN A 453 35.90 36.86 -12.88
N GLY A 454 35.92 36.17 -11.73
CA GLY A 454 34.76 36.03 -10.87
C GLY A 454 34.83 34.77 -10.02
N TYR A 455 33.89 33.85 -10.19
CA TYR A 455 33.78 32.62 -9.39
C TYR A 455 33.38 31.40 -10.22
N ASN A 456 33.97 30.25 -9.92
CA ASN A 456 33.54 28.95 -10.43
C ASN A 456 32.76 28.19 -9.35
N VAL A 457 31.62 27.60 -9.76
CA VAL A 457 30.74 26.81 -8.90
C VAL A 457 30.46 25.46 -9.55
N LYS A 458 30.61 24.39 -8.78
CA LYS A 458 30.29 23.02 -9.18
C LYS A 458 29.36 22.39 -8.18
N GLY A 459 28.51 21.49 -8.63
CA GLY A 459 27.52 20.87 -7.77
C GLY A 459 26.53 20.03 -8.56
N TRP A 460 25.38 19.80 -7.95
CA TRP A 460 24.25 19.17 -8.59
C TRP A 460 22.93 19.77 -8.10
N MET A 461 21.90 19.71 -8.95
CA MET A 461 20.54 20.13 -8.64
C MET A 461 19.53 19.20 -9.30
N VAL A 462 18.50 18.80 -8.56
CA VAL A 462 17.38 18.00 -9.04
C VAL A 462 16.07 18.62 -8.58
N SER A 463 15.04 18.55 -9.42
CA SER A 463 13.70 18.99 -9.07
C SER A 463 12.69 18.39 -10.02
N ASP A 464 11.55 17.93 -9.50
CA ASP A 464 10.41 17.52 -10.31
C ASP A 464 9.88 18.68 -11.18
N GLN A 465 10.11 19.93 -10.76
CA GLN A 465 9.77 21.11 -11.54
C GLN A 465 10.50 21.18 -12.88
N SER A 466 11.62 20.46 -13.05
CA SER A 466 12.37 20.41 -14.31
C SER A 466 11.60 19.78 -15.47
N ILE A 467 10.53 19.01 -15.21
CA ILE A 467 9.66 18.40 -16.24
C ILE A 467 9.13 19.47 -17.22
N ASN A 468 8.70 20.63 -16.70
CA ASN A 468 8.18 21.74 -17.50
C ASN A 468 9.07 23.00 -17.46
N LYS A 469 10.26 22.89 -16.88
CA LYS A 469 11.26 23.96 -16.74
C LYS A 469 12.65 23.44 -17.15
N PRO A 470 12.89 23.18 -18.44
CA PRO A 470 14.08 22.47 -18.89
C PRO A 470 15.38 23.28 -18.80
N ASN A 471 15.31 24.60 -18.57
CA ASN A 471 16.50 25.45 -18.54
C ASN A 471 17.09 25.53 -17.14
N ALA A 472 18.36 25.16 -16.98
CA ALA A 472 19.10 25.28 -15.74
C ALA A 472 19.92 26.58 -15.70
N TYR A 473 19.79 27.35 -14.62
CA TYR A 473 20.56 28.57 -14.37
C TYR A 473 21.17 28.54 -12.98
N LEU A 474 22.34 29.16 -12.85
CA LEU A 474 22.93 29.53 -11.56
C LEU A 474 22.88 31.05 -11.45
N ILE A 475 22.50 31.55 -10.27
CA ILE A 475 22.42 32.99 -9.97
C ILE A 475 23.23 33.26 -8.70
N LEU A 476 24.15 34.21 -8.76
CA LEU A 476 24.94 34.65 -7.62
C LEU A 476 24.29 35.89 -7.02
N LEU A 477 23.94 35.81 -5.74
CA LEU A 477 23.48 36.92 -4.93
C LEU A 477 24.62 37.46 -4.06
N ASN A 478 24.58 38.76 -3.76
CA ASN A 478 25.30 39.40 -2.67
C ASN A 478 24.30 40.18 -1.80
N ASP A 479 24.18 39.81 -0.52
CA ASP A 479 23.20 40.36 0.42
C ASP A 479 21.76 40.39 -0.14
N GLY A 480 21.41 39.34 -0.89
CA GLY A 480 20.09 39.17 -1.51
C GLY A 480 19.94 39.82 -2.91
N GLN A 481 20.90 40.63 -3.36
CA GLN A 481 20.87 41.24 -4.69
C GLN A 481 21.58 40.36 -5.73
N GLU A 482 20.94 40.08 -6.86
CA GLU A 482 21.58 39.38 -8.00
C GLU A 482 22.73 40.23 -8.58
N ILE A 483 23.95 39.66 -8.58
CA ILE A 483 25.15 40.30 -9.14
C ILE A 483 25.68 39.60 -10.39
N ALA A 484 25.33 38.32 -10.59
CA ALA A 484 25.66 37.57 -11.80
C ALA A 484 24.70 36.39 -12.02
N ARG A 485 24.59 35.95 -13.27
CA ARG A 485 23.82 34.78 -13.68
C ARG A 485 24.53 34.06 -14.82
N THR A 486 24.45 32.74 -14.83
CA THR A 486 24.94 31.92 -15.93
C THR A 486 23.99 30.76 -16.22
N LYS A 487 23.81 30.41 -17.50
CA LYS A 487 23.06 29.22 -17.90
C LYS A 487 24.02 28.03 -17.88
N VAL A 488 23.56 26.88 -17.38
CA VAL A 488 24.40 25.66 -17.31
C VAL A 488 23.73 24.50 -18.03
N GLU A 489 24.56 23.66 -18.65
CA GLU A 489 24.15 22.37 -19.17
C GLU A 489 24.40 21.30 -18.11
N LEU A 490 23.42 20.41 -17.90
CA LEU A 490 23.50 19.41 -16.84
C LEU A 490 24.23 18.13 -17.32
N THR A 491 25.09 17.60 -16.46
CA THR A 491 25.89 16.39 -16.70
C THR A 491 25.41 15.21 -15.86
N ASP A 492 25.83 14.00 -16.23
CA ASP A 492 25.44 12.79 -15.50
C ASP A 492 26.02 12.71 -14.08
N ARG A 493 25.19 12.33 -13.12
CA ARG A 493 25.50 12.05 -11.71
C ARG A 493 24.79 10.77 -11.26
N PRO A 494 25.34 9.58 -11.56
CA PRO A 494 24.74 8.30 -11.18
C PRO A 494 24.61 8.11 -9.65
N ASP A 495 25.48 8.77 -8.89
CA ASP A 495 25.44 8.83 -7.44
C ASP A 495 24.18 9.57 -6.92
N VAL A 496 23.83 10.69 -7.56
CA VAL A 496 22.59 11.43 -7.25
C VAL A 496 21.36 10.61 -7.64
N ALA A 497 21.36 10.00 -8.84
CA ALA A 497 20.27 9.12 -9.29
C ALA A 497 20.00 7.94 -8.35
N LYS A 498 21.05 7.40 -7.71
CA LYS A 498 20.94 6.30 -6.76
C LYS A 498 20.26 6.74 -5.45
N VAL A 499 20.52 7.96 -4.99
CA VAL A 499 19.95 8.50 -3.75
C VAL A 499 18.54 9.05 -3.98
N TYR A 500 18.31 9.68 -5.13
CA TYR A 500 17.04 10.31 -5.51
C TYR A 500 16.43 9.67 -6.77
N PRO A 501 16.14 8.35 -6.77
CA PRO A 501 15.64 7.68 -7.96
C PRO A 501 14.23 8.15 -8.35
N SER A 502 13.44 8.65 -7.40
CA SER A 502 12.07 9.11 -7.61
C SER A 502 11.95 10.54 -8.15
N ILE A 503 13.02 11.34 -8.08
CA ILE A 503 13.01 12.71 -8.61
C ILE A 503 13.27 12.66 -10.11
N TYR A 504 12.44 13.37 -10.87
CA TYR A 504 12.53 13.36 -12.33
C TYR A 504 13.92 13.76 -12.83
N ASN A 505 14.47 12.92 -13.70
CA ASN A 505 15.73 13.12 -14.40
C ASN A 505 16.95 13.39 -13.48
N SER A 506 16.92 12.86 -12.24
CA SER A 506 17.98 13.06 -11.25
C SER A 506 19.38 12.59 -11.68
N GLN A 507 19.47 11.74 -12.71
CA GLN A 507 20.72 11.36 -13.35
C GLN A 507 21.39 12.55 -14.05
N LYS A 508 20.65 13.43 -14.73
CA LYS A 508 21.19 14.62 -15.41
C LYS A 508 21.09 15.83 -14.49
N SER A 509 21.93 15.86 -13.45
CA SER A 509 21.81 16.84 -12.36
C SER A 509 23.09 17.62 -12.06
N GLY A 510 24.25 17.15 -12.52
CA GLY A 510 25.53 17.81 -12.25
C GLY A 510 25.67 19.11 -13.01
N PHE A 511 26.33 20.12 -12.44
CA PHE A 511 26.66 21.37 -13.10
C PHE A 511 28.10 21.81 -12.81
N ASN A 512 28.65 22.59 -13.73
CA ASN A 512 29.88 23.36 -13.57
C ASN A 512 29.70 24.70 -14.28
N GLY A 513 29.55 25.78 -13.51
CA GLY A 513 29.28 27.11 -14.03
C GLY A 513 30.33 28.12 -13.59
N GLU A 514 30.51 29.16 -14.40
CA GLU A 514 31.35 30.31 -14.07
C GLU A 514 30.50 31.58 -14.03
N PHE A 515 30.61 32.32 -12.93
CA PHE A 515 30.06 33.65 -12.76
C PHE A 515 31.12 34.66 -13.17
N MET A 516 30.88 35.36 -14.27
CA MET A 516 31.66 36.54 -14.62
C MET A 516 31.13 37.72 -13.80
N VAL A 517 31.90 38.14 -12.80
CA VAL A 517 31.50 39.22 -11.90
C VAL A 517 32.73 40.00 -11.45
N ASP A 518 32.58 41.32 -11.44
CA ASP A 518 33.56 42.19 -10.80
C ASP A 518 33.69 41.81 -9.31
N PRO A 519 34.86 41.36 -8.85
CA PRO A 519 35.07 40.97 -7.46
C PRO A 519 34.73 42.07 -6.46
N ALA A 520 34.83 43.35 -6.86
CA ALA A 520 34.46 44.47 -6.01
C ALA A 520 32.96 44.49 -5.64
N LYS A 521 32.10 43.83 -6.44
CA LYS A 521 30.66 43.69 -6.16
C LYS A 521 30.32 42.54 -5.23
N ALA A 522 31.28 41.68 -4.89
CA ALA A 522 31.12 40.51 -4.04
C ALA A 522 31.70 40.78 -2.65
N ASN A 523 31.03 41.66 -1.91
CA ASN A 523 31.57 42.31 -0.71
C ASN A 523 30.73 42.11 0.56
N GLY A 524 29.61 41.37 0.47
CA GLY A 524 28.74 41.01 1.59
C GLY A 524 28.67 39.49 1.77
N THR A 525 27.48 38.95 1.95
CA THR A 525 27.24 37.50 2.02
C THR A 525 26.78 36.96 0.68
N LEU A 526 27.56 36.07 0.09
CA LEU A 526 27.22 35.46 -1.19
C LEU A 526 26.28 34.27 -1.02
N LYS A 527 25.41 34.06 -2.02
CA LYS A 527 24.53 32.89 -2.10
C LYS A 527 24.33 32.48 -3.55
N VAL A 528 24.32 31.18 -3.82
CA VAL A 528 24.04 30.63 -5.15
C VAL A 528 22.60 30.12 -5.18
N ILE A 529 21.80 30.64 -6.10
CA ILE A 529 20.52 30.04 -6.49
C ILE A 529 20.77 29.06 -7.64
N MET A 530 20.24 27.86 -7.49
CA MET A 530 20.15 26.82 -8.51
C MET A 530 18.70 26.80 -9.02
N ARG A 531 18.50 27.30 -10.24
CA ARG A 531 17.17 27.58 -10.80
C ARG A 531 16.86 26.66 -11.97
N PHE A 532 15.71 26.00 -11.92
CA PHE A 532 15.05 25.47 -13.12
C PHE A 532 14.04 26.51 -13.65
N ALA A 533 14.07 26.78 -14.94
CA ALA A 533 13.23 27.77 -15.60
C ALA A 533 12.57 27.26 -16.89
N GLY A 534 11.37 27.74 -17.17
CA GLY A 534 10.74 27.64 -18.48
C GLY A 534 11.34 28.63 -19.48
N ASP A 535 10.53 29.09 -20.45
CA ASP A 535 10.99 30.03 -21.48
C ASP A 535 11.34 31.42 -20.92
N ASP A 536 10.55 31.91 -19.97
CA ASP A 536 10.85 33.15 -19.23
C ASP A 536 11.44 32.81 -17.85
N ALA A 537 12.77 32.90 -17.76
CA ALA A 537 13.54 32.61 -16.55
C ALA A 537 13.28 33.56 -15.37
N ASN A 538 12.51 34.63 -15.57
CA ASN A 538 12.16 35.59 -14.53
C ASN A 538 10.70 35.45 -14.04
N LYS A 539 9.89 34.60 -14.68
CA LYS A 539 8.47 34.41 -14.29
C LYS A 539 8.09 32.97 -14.03
N ASN A 540 8.66 32.02 -14.77
CA ASN A 540 8.34 30.60 -14.66
C ASN A 540 9.58 29.85 -14.19
N PHE A 541 9.82 29.83 -12.88
CA PHE A 541 11.02 29.23 -12.31
C PHE A 541 10.75 28.51 -10.98
N SER A 542 11.70 27.68 -10.58
CA SER A 542 11.79 27.01 -9.29
C SER A 542 13.23 27.12 -8.79
N ASP A 543 13.37 27.60 -7.54
CA ASP A 543 14.66 27.95 -6.95
C ASP A 543 15.04 27.02 -5.82
N GLN A 544 16.32 26.68 -5.81
CA GLN A 544 17.01 26.00 -4.73
C GLN A 544 18.19 26.86 -4.29
N TYR A 545 18.55 26.80 -3.02
CA TYR A 545 19.52 27.73 -2.43
C TYR A 545 20.70 26.97 -1.86
N SER A 546 21.91 27.46 -2.12
CA SER A 546 23.10 27.04 -1.39
C SER A 546 23.07 27.55 0.06
N GLN A 547 24.04 27.09 0.85
CA GLN A 547 24.43 27.78 2.08
C GLN A 547 24.93 29.22 1.80
N ASP A 548 25.08 30.00 2.87
CA ASP A 548 25.70 31.32 2.82
C ASP A 548 27.22 31.20 2.70
N TYR A 549 27.81 32.11 1.93
CA TYR A 549 29.25 32.23 1.71
C TYR A 549 29.71 33.64 2.09
N PRO A 550 30.01 33.89 3.38
CA PRO A 550 30.42 35.21 3.85
C PRO A 550 31.75 35.62 3.21
N THR A 551 31.81 36.82 2.63
CA THR A 551 33.06 37.31 2.00
C THR A 551 33.99 38.00 2.99
N ASN A 552 33.56 38.16 4.25
CA ASN A 552 34.35 38.61 5.37
C ASN A 552 34.20 37.62 6.53
N ALA A 553 35.28 36.92 6.87
CA ALA A 553 35.27 35.91 7.92
C ALA A 553 36.59 35.95 8.69
N GLY A 554 36.54 35.58 9.96
CA GLY A 554 37.73 35.49 10.78
C GLY A 554 37.47 34.88 12.14
N ASN A 555 38.55 34.49 12.79
CA ASN A 555 38.52 33.93 14.14
C ASN A 555 39.79 34.33 14.91
N PHE A 556 39.64 34.47 16.22
CA PHE A 556 40.75 34.54 17.15
C PHE A 556 41.01 33.12 17.68
N ASP A 557 42.08 32.49 17.21
CA ASP A 557 42.40 31.09 17.54
C ASP A 557 42.97 30.96 18.96
N ASN A 558 43.74 31.96 19.40
CA ASN A 558 44.27 32.03 20.75
C ASN A 558 44.16 33.45 21.29
N VAL A 559 43.66 33.57 22.52
CA VAL A 559 43.67 34.81 23.28
C VAL A 559 44.17 34.46 24.68
N HIS A 560 45.42 34.82 24.96
CA HIS A 560 46.06 34.53 26.24
C HIS A 560 46.36 35.84 26.99
N VAL A 561 45.73 36.00 28.15
CA VAL A 561 45.83 37.20 28.98
C VAL A 561 46.75 36.93 30.17
N THR A 562 47.68 37.83 30.41
CA THR A 562 48.51 37.88 31.62
C THR A 562 48.45 39.28 32.25
N ALA A 563 49.06 39.42 33.43
CA ALA A 563 49.11 40.71 34.11
C ALA A 563 49.83 41.81 33.33
N SER A 564 50.79 41.44 32.46
CA SER A 564 51.61 42.38 31.70
C SER A 564 51.26 42.47 30.22
N GLN A 565 50.69 41.42 29.63
CA GLN A 565 50.43 41.35 28.19
C GLN A 565 49.23 40.49 27.82
N VAL A 566 48.64 40.78 26.67
CA VAL A 566 47.67 39.92 25.96
C VAL A 566 48.32 39.44 24.67
N THR A 567 48.43 38.13 24.50
CA THR A 567 48.92 37.48 23.28
C THR A 567 47.75 36.96 22.48
N LEU A 568 47.68 37.33 21.20
CA LEU A 568 46.63 36.93 20.29
C LEU A 568 47.20 36.32 19.02
N SER A 569 46.49 35.32 18.50
CA SER A 569 46.67 34.85 17.13
C SER A 569 45.32 34.47 16.53
N GLY A 570 45.24 34.52 15.22
CA GLY A 570 43.99 34.23 14.52
C GLY A 570 44.14 34.34 13.01
N TRP A 571 43.00 34.51 12.36
CA TRP A 571 42.93 34.78 10.94
C TRP A 571 41.77 35.73 10.61
N HIS A 572 41.96 36.53 9.56
CA HIS A 572 40.95 37.43 9.01
C HIS A 572 41.04 37.39 7.48
N ALA A 573 40.08 36.70 6.84
CA ALA A 573 39.99 36.56 5.39
C ALA A 573 38.84 37.41 4.86
N SER A 574 39.14 38.32 3.92
CA SER A 574 38.14 39.18 3.31
C SER A 574 38.36 39.37 1.81
N SER A 575 37.30 39.32 1.00
CA SER A 575 37.37 39.61 -0.45
C SER A 575 37.77 41.07 -0.74
N GLN A 576 37.62 41.95 0.24
CA GLN A 576 37.91 43.38 0.13
C GLN A 576 39.30 43.76 0.67
N ALA A 577 40.14 42.77 1.02
CA ALA A 577 41.46 43.01 1.61
C ALA A 577 42.50 43.60 0.63
N ALA A 578 42.31 43.44 -0.68
CA ALA A 578 43.33 43.74 -1.71
C ALA A 578 43.88 45.19 -1.67
N ASN A 579 43.10 46.15 -1.19
CA ASN A 579 43.49 47.57 -1.09
C ASN A 579 43.60 48.06 0.37
N LYS A 580 43.79 47.14 1.33
CA LYS A 580 43.83 47.43 2.77
C LYS A 580 45.13 46.90 3.37
N PRO A 581 46.27 47.57 3.14
CA PRO A 581 47.58 47.08 3.55
C PRO A 581 47.81 47.12 5.06
N TYR A 582 47.01 47.88 5.82
CA TYR A 582 47.15 48.02 7.27
C TYR A 582 46.20 47.06 7.99
N GLU A 583 46.69 46.44 9.06
CA GLU A 583 45.91 45.53 9.90
C GLU A 583 46.09 45.99 11.36
N TRP A 584 44.99 46.16 12.08
CA TRP A 584 44.97 46.77 13.40
C TRP A 584 44.22 45.89 14.40
N LEU A 585 44.77 45.81 15.61
CA LEU A 585 44.06 45.30 16.76
C LEU A 585 43.49 46.48 17.56
N ILE A 586 42.19 46.47 17.84
CA ILE A 586 41.52 47.51 18.64
C ILE A 586 40.80 46.84 19.80
N VAL A 587 41.04 47.31 21.02
CA VAL A 587 40.40 46.82 22.25
C VAL A 587 39.33 47.82 22.68
N LEU A 588 38.09 47.34 22.75
CA LEU A 588 36.95 48.11 23.23
C LEU A 588 36.48 47.58 24.58
N ASP A 589 35.99 48.46 25.46
CA ASP A 589 35.25 48.04 26.63
C ASP A 589 33.80 47.62 26.29
N ASN A 590 33.04 47.20 27.31
CA ASN A 590 31.64 46.78 27.13
C ASN A 590 30.71 47.90 26.64
N ASN A 591 31.09 49.17 26.77
CA ASN A 591 30.33 50.32 26.29
C ASN A 591 30.74 50.73 24.85
N GLY A 592 31.70 50.01 24.25
CA GLY A 592 32.24 50.34 22.94
C GLY A 592 33.30 51.45 22.96
N GLN A 593 33.75 51.88 24.14
CA GLN A 593 34.84 52.84 24.25
C GLN A 593 36.17 52.14 23.95
N GLU A 594 36.98 52.74 23.09
CA GLU A 594 38.32 52.24 22.82
C GLU A 594 39.26 52.44 24.01
N LEU A 595 39.89 51.34 24.43
CA LEU A 595 40.85 51.29 25.52
C LEU A 595 42.29 51.29 25.01
N TYR A 596 42.53 50.64 23.87
CA TYR A 596 43.86 50.44 23.30
C TYR A 596 43.77 50.09 21.81
N ARG A 597 44.79 50.44 21.03
CA ARG A 597 45.00 49.94 19.67
C ARG A 597 46.48 49.74 19.36
N GLN A 598 46.79 48.80 18.48
CA GLN A 598 48.14 48.55 17.97
C GLN A 598 48.08 47.98 16.55
N GLU A 599 48.97 48.43 15.66
CA GLU A 599 49.11 47.86 14.32
C GLU A 599 49.68 46.44 14.42
N ILE A 600 49.09 45.51 13.67
CA ILE A 600 49.58 44.15 13.51
C ILE A 600 50.60 44.13 12.36
N THR A 601 51.86 43.94 12.72
CA THR A 601 52.97 43.82 11.76
C THR A 601 53.26 42.38 11.35
N ASP A 602 52.95 41.41 12.22
CA ASP A 602 53.12 39.98 11.97
C ASP A 602 51.84 39.37 11.37
N LYS A 603 51.63 39.69 10.10
CA LYS A 603 50.46 39.36 9.28
C LYS A 603 50.85 38.61 8.02
N GLY A 604 49.87 38.07 7.31
CA GLY A 604 50.13 37.30 6.08
C GLY A 604 50.54 35.85 6.35
N LEU A 605 50.30 35.35 7.57
CA LEU A 605 50.70 34.01 8.00
C LEU A 605 49.89 32.94 7.25
N GLY A 606 50.56 31.83 6.93
CA GLY A 606 50.03 30.75 6.12
C GLY A 606 48.87 30.00 6.79
N ARG A 607 47.70 29.95 6.14
CA ARG A 607 46.45 29.32 6.62
C ARG A 607 45.75 28.50 5.54
N ASN A 608 46.38 27.40 5.13
CA ASN A 608 45.80 26.49 4.12
C ASN A 608 44.50 25.84 4.60
N ASP A 609 44.36 25.63 5.91
CA ASP A 609 43.13 25.19 6.56
C ASP A 609 41.97 26.18 6.29
N VAL A 610 42.23 27.49 6.41
CA VAL A 610 41.24 28.53 6.10
C VAL A 610 40.93 28.56 4.61
N GLN A 611 41.95 28.46 3.74
CA GLN A 611 41.73 28.41 2.28
C GLN A 611 40.86 27.23 1.82
N ASN A 612 40.97 26.08 2.49
CA ASN A 612 40.14 24.92 2.19
C ASN A 612 38.67 25.12 2.57
N VAL A 613 38.39 25.92 3.60
CA VAL A 613 37.02 26.23 4.06
C VAL A 613 36.43 27.42 3.31
N TYR A 614 37.25 28.42 2.97
CA TYR A 614 36.87 29.64 2.25
C TYR A 614 37.57 29.76 0.88
N PRO A 615 37.44 28.77 -0.03
CA PRO A 615 38.14 28.77 -1.31
C PRO A 615 37.66 29.87 -2.29
N TYR A 616 36.56 30.54 -1.95
CA TYR A 616 36.00 31.67 -2.67
C TYR A 616 36.53 33.03 -2.18
N ILE A 617 37.30 33.09 -1.08
CA ILE A 617 37.98 34.32 -0.65
C ILE A 617 39.42 34.29 -1.16
N GLU A 618 39.78 35.29 -1.95
CA GLU A 618 41.13 35.45 -2.47
C GLU A 618 42.12 35.71 -1.34
N GLY A 619 43.26 35.00 -1.35
CA GLY A 619 44.30 35.17 -0.33
C GLY A 619 43.94 34.67 1.07
N ALA A 620 42.88 33.87 1.23
CA ALA A 620 42.51 33.27 2.51
C ALA A 620 43.66 32.44 3.12
N ASN A 621 44.54 31.88 2.30
CA ASN A 621 45.77 31.21 2.75
C ASN A 621 46.81 32.15 3.39
N LYS A 622 46.67 33.47 3.28
CA LYS A 622 47.53 34.48 3.91
C LYS A 622 46.76 35.33 4.93
N SER A 623 45.65 34.82 5.45
CA SER A 623 44.79 35.54 6.39
C SER A 623 45.29 35.53 7.83
N GLY A 624 46.33 34.75 8.14
CA GLY A 624 46.78 34.56 9.52
C GLY A 624 47.53 35.76 10.07
N PHE A 625 47.36 36.00 11.37
CA PHE A 625 48.03 37.07 12.10
C PHE A 625 48.42 36.64 13.52
N GLN A 626 49.42 37.31 14.09
CA GLN A 626 49.75 37.23 15.51
C GLN A 626 50.18 38.58 16.07
N ILE A 627 49.87 38.82 17.34
CA ILE A 627 50.22 40.08 18.01
C ILE A 627 50.34 39.87 19.53
N VAL A 628 51.27 40.60 20.12
CA VAL A 628 51.36 40.78 21.57
C VAL A 628 51.12 42.26 21.87
N ILE A 629 50.14 42.54 22.73
CA ILE A 629 49.86 43.88 23.23
C ILE A 629 50.13 43.97 24.74
N PRO A 630 50.63 45.09 25.25
CA PRO A 630 50.73 45.31 26.68
C PRO A 630 49.34 45.44 27.32
N THR A 631 49.13 44.78 28.46
CA THR A 631 47.91 44.96 29.26
C THR A 631 47.93 46.37 29.87
N GLN A 632 46.97 47.22 29.47
CA GLN A 632 46.87 48.58 30.00
C GLN A 632 46.13 48.61 31.33
N GLU A 633 46.44 49.58 32.20
CA GLU A 633 45.74 49.76 33.48
C GLU A 633 44.23 49.96 33.29
N ASN A 634 43.83 50.70 32.25
CA ASN A 634 42.43 50.92 31.89
C ASN A 634 41.73 49.68 31.29
N MET A 635 42.47 48.59 31.03
CA MET A 635 41.94 47.28 30.61
C MET A 635 41.80 46.31 31.79
N LEU A 636 42.56 46.48 32.86
CA LEU A 636 42.58 45.57 34.00
C LEU A 636 41.18 45.45 34.62
N HIS A 637 40.80 44.21 34.94
CA HIS A 637 39.50 43.88 35.52
C HIS A 637 38.34 44.40 34.68
N LYS A 638 38.48 44.37 33.36
CA LYS A 638 37.37 44.60 32.42
C LYS A 638 37.14 43.38 31.55
N VAL A 639 35.90 43.23 31.13
CA VAL A 639 35.55 42.42 29.98
C VAL A 639 35.63 43.34 28.76
N VAL A 640 36.41 42.94 27.76
CA VAL A 640 36.67 43.70 26.54
C VAL A 640 36.22 42.94 25.30
N LYS A 641 35.99 43.65 24.20
CA LYS A 641 35.89 43.09 22.86
C LYS A 641 37.12 43.49 22.07
N ILE A 642 37.62 42.58 21.26
CA ILE A 642 38.83 42.79 20.48
C ILE A 642 38.45 42.75 19.00
N ILE A 643 38.81 43.79 18.29
CA ILE A 643 38.59 43.93 16.85
C ILE A 643 39.90 43.66 16.15
N ASN A 644 39.88 42.82 15.12
CA ASN A 644 40.91 42.81 14.09
C ASN A 644 40.33 43.55 12.87
N ARG A 645 41.04 44.59 12.46
CA ARG A 645 40.62 45.56 11.45
C ARG A 645 41.59 45.57 10.27
N LEU A 646 41.10 45.30 9.06
CA LEU A 646 41.82 45.59 7.82
C LEU A 646 41.43 46.98 7.32
N THR A 647 42.40 47.82 6.93
CA THR A 647 42.13 49.21 6.53
C THR A 647 43.14 49.77 5.53
N ASP A 648 42.72 50.79 4.79
CA ASP A 648 43.53 51.55 3.83
C ASP A 648 44.30 52.73 4.48
N ASP A 649 44.00 53.06 5.73
CA ASP A 649 44.59 54.19 6.45
C ASP A 649 45.73 53.74 7.39
N PRO A 650 46.93 54.36 7.30
CA PRO A 650 48.02 54.10 8.23
C PRO A 650 47.66 54.31 9.71
N ALA A 651 46.65 55.13 10.04
CA ALA A 651 46.20 55.36 11.42
C ALA A 651 45.05 54.44 11.88
N GLY A 652 44.51 53.60 10.99
CA GLY A 652 43.47 52.62 11.30
C GLY A 652 42.03 53.14 11.29
N ASN A 653 41.79 54.38 10.81
CA ASN A 653 40.48 55.06 10.89
C ASN A 653 39.79 55.27 9.53
N GLY A 654 40.44 54.88 8.43
CA GLY A 654 39.93 55.03 7.06
C GLY A 654 38.80 54.06 6.70
N ASN A 655 38.77 53.58 5.45
CA ASN A 655 37.83 52.54 5.09
C ASN A 655 38.31 51.22 5.66
N TYR A 656 37.50 50.60 6.50
CA TYR A 656 37.89 49.41 7.24
C TYR A 656 36.91 48.25 7.14
N ILE A 657 37.39 47.08 7.51
CA ILE A 657 36.64 45.84 7.64
C ILE A 657 37.06 45.21 8.94
N ASP A 658 36.08 44.82 9.74
CA ASP A 658 36.30 44.33 11.09
C ASP A 658 35.85 42.88 11.23
N ILE A 659 36.60 42.12 12.02
CA ILE A 659 36.09 40.97 12.76
C ILE A 659 36.18 41.28 14.24
N VAL A 660 35.19 40.85 15.01
CA VAL A 660 35.09 41.13 16.45
C VAL A 660 35.13 39.83 17.22
N SER A 661 35.95 39.77 18.27
CA SER A 661 36.03 38.63 19.17
C SER A 661 34.76 38.48 20.01
N GLY A 662 34.59 37.31 20.62
CA GLY A 662 33.74 37.20 21.81
C GLY A 662 34.29 38.03 22.99
N PRO A 663 33.58 38.08 24.13
CA PRO A 663 34.07 38.79 25.32
C PRO A 663 35.38 38.18 25.83
N VAL A 664 36.36 39.03 26.13
CA VAL A 664 37.67 38.64 26.68
C VAL A 664 37.83 39.25 28.06
N SER A 665 38.08 38.43 29.08
CA SER A 665 38.33 38.89 30.44
C SER A 665 39.80 39.26 30.63
N ILE A 666 40.07 40.50 31.03
CA ILE A 666 41.42 40.94 31.37
C ILE A 666 41.62 40.82 32.89
N LEU A 667 42.14 39.65 33.33
CA LEU A 667 42.37 39.28 34.75
C LEU A 667 41.08 39.24 35.62
N SER A 668 40.45 38.07 35.63
CA SER A 668 39.23 37.70 36.38
C SER A 668 39.27 38.01 37.89
N GLY A 669 38.11 38.36 38.47
CA GLY A 669 37.97 38.75 39.87
C GLY A 669 36.61 39.38 40.22
N ALA A 670 36.44 39.80 41.48
CA ALA A 670 35.26 40.52 41.94
C ALA A 670 35.33 42.01 41.54
N GLN A 671 34.27 42.52 40.91
CA GLN A 671 34.14 43.90 40.46
C GLN A 671 32.96 44.56 41.16
N THR A 672 33.18 45.71 41.79
CA THR A 672 32.12 46.46 42.49
C THR A 672 31.77 47.72 41.71
N GLU A 673 30.52 47.84 41.32
CA GLU A 673 29.91 49.02 40.70
C GLU A 673 28.79 49.54 41.60
N GLY A 674 28.99 50.70 42.22
CA GLY A 674 28.07 51.24 43.22
C GLY A 674 27.85 50.26 44.39
N ARG A 675 26.61 49.79 44.56
CA ARG A 675 26.22 48.81 45.59
C ARG A 675 26.14 47.36 45.07
N LYS A 676 26.67 47.07 43.87
CA LYS A 676 26.64 45.72 43.27
C LYS A 676 28.06 45.21 43.07
N THR A 677 28.34 44.03 43.60
CA THR A 677 29.58 43.30 43.33
C THR A 677 29.30 42.09 42.44
N THR A 678 30.03 41.94 41.34
CA THR A 678 29.93 40.84 40.39
C THR A 678 31.28 40.13 40.26
N THR A 679 31.31 38.82 40.44
CA THR A 679 32.55 38.02 40.34
C THR A 679 32.57 37.26 39.03
N TYR A 680 33.65 37.40 38.27
CA TYR A 680 33.88 36.68 37.01
C TYR A 680 34.91 35.57 37.20
N ASN A 681 34.69 34.41 36.56
CA ASN A 681 35.72 33.39 36.43
C ASN A 681 36.69 33.73 35.29
N ASP A 682 37.72 32.90 35.12
CA ASP A 682 38.77 33.05 34.11
C ASP A 682 38.23 33.07 32.66
N ASN A 683 37.05 32.49 32.45
CA ASN A 683 36.34 32.47 31.17
C ASN A 683 35.40 33.69 30.98
N GLY A 684 35.43 34.67 31.89
CA GLY A 684 34.58 35.86 31.83
C GLY A 684 33.11 35.60 32.18
N GLN A 685 32.77 34.45 32.78
CA GLN A 685 31.40 34.13 33.20
C GLN A 685 31.14 34.65 34.62
N ILE A 686 29.95 35.22 34.85
CA ILE A 686 29.52 35.65 36.19
C ILE A 686 29.26 34.42 37.06
N VAL A 687 30.05 34.26 38.12
CA VAL A 687 29.96 33.15 39.09
C VAL A 687 29.37 33.56 40.43
N ALA A 688 29.34 34.85 40.75
CA ALA A 688 28.66 35.38 41.93
C ALA A 688 28.18 36.82 41.73
N VAL A 689 27.10 37.18 42.40
CA VAL A 689 26.57 38.55 42.47
C VAL A 689 26.16 38.86 43.90
N TYR A 690 26.52 40.04 44.40
CA TYR A 690 26.11 40.55 45.70
C TYR A 690 25.61 41.99 45.58
N ASN A 691 24.32 42.20 45.85
CA ASN A 691 23.71 43.53 45.91
C ASN A 691 23.66 43.97 47.38
N ASP A 692 24.47 44.97 47.74
CA ASP A 692 24.56 45.49 49.10
C ASP A 692 23.32 46.34 49.48
N ALA A 693 22.23 45.64 49.76
CA ALA A 693 20.97 46.22 50.18
C ALA A 693 20.90 46.36 51.71
N GLU A 694 20.37 47.49 52.17
CA GLU A 694 20.10 47.72 53.59
C GLU A 694 19.07 46.72 54.11
N VAL A 695 19.35 46.12 55.27
CA VAL A 695 18.40 45.22 55.93
C VAL A 695 17.49 46.02 56.86
N ILE A 696 16.18 45.77 56.74
CA ILE A 696 15.16 46.46 57.51
C ILE A 696 14.35 45.42 58.27
N SER A 697 14.27 45.54 59.59
CA SER A 697 13.38 44.69 60.39
C SER A 697 11.94 45.19 60.26
N GLN A 698 10.96 44.29 60.23
CA GLN A 698 9.54 44.65 60.26
C GLN A 698 9.09 45.14 61.64
N LEU A 699 9.74 44.69 62.72
CA LEU A 699 9.40 45.00 64.10
C LEU A 699 9.96 46.36 64.58
N PRO A 700 9.33 46.98 65.61
CA PRO A 700 8.05 46.60 66.23
C PRO A 700 6.80 47.07 65.45
N GLU A 701 6.96 47.95 64.47
CA GLU A 701 5.85 48.70 63.86
C GLU A 701 4.92 47.83 63.00
N LEU A 702 5.43 46.77 62.37
CA LEU A 702 4.68 45.88 61.49
C LEU A 702 4.78 44.42 61.95
N PRO A 703 4.03 44.01 62.99
CA PRO A 703 4.05 42.63 63.49
C PRO A 703 3.79 41.58 62.40
N THR A 704 3.04 41.92 61.36
CA THR A 704 2.65 41.03 60.24
C THR A 704 3.02 41.61 58.87
N GLY A 705 4.04 42.47 58.78
CA GLY A 705 4.40 43.18 57.53
C GLY A 705 5.67 42.68 56.84
N CYS A 706 5.90 41.37 56.77
CA CYS A 706 7.11 40.82 56.15
C CYS A 706 7.25 41.20 54.67
N GLU A 707 6.17 41.13 53.90
CA GLU A 707 6.13 41.40 52.46
C GLU A 707 6.42 42.87 52.14
N ILE A 708 5.72 43.78 52.83
CA ILE A 708 5.90 45.22 52.58
C ILE A 708 7.26 45.72 53.06
N THR A 709 7.82 45.09 54.10
CA THR A 709 9.19 45.38 54.55
C THR A 709 10.22 44.87 53.54
N ALA A 710 10.02 43.68 52.96
CA ALA A 710 10.87 43.17 51.89
C ALA A 710 10.81 44.05 50.62
N VAL A 711 9.60 44.50 50.23
CA VAL A 711 9.42 45.47 49.14
C VAL A 711 10.06 46.83 49.47
N THR A 712 10.05 47.26 50.73
CA THR A 712 10.77 48.47 51.16
C THR A 712 12.27 48.34 50.88
N MET A 713 12.88 47.19 51.23
CA MET A 713 14.29 46.93 50.95
C MET A 713 14.59 46.95 49.44
N MET A 714 13.71 46.34 48.64
CA MET A 714 13.79 46.35 47.18
C MET A 714 13.75 47.77 46.60
N LEU A 715 12.81 48.61 47.02
CA LEU A 715 12.65 49.98 46.54
C LEU A 715 13.79 50.92 47.00
N ARG A 716 14.30 50.76 48.23
CA ARG A 716 15.49 51.51 48.67
C ARG A 716 16.76 51.10 47.92
N TYR A 717 16.88 49.82 47.53
CA TYR A 717 17.96 49.39 46.64
C TYR A 717 17.81 49.99 45.22
N ALA A 718 16.59 50.14 44.75
CA ALA A 718 16.28 50.82 43.50
C ALA A 718 16.55 52.34 43.51
N GLY A 719 16.84 52.92 44.68
CA GLY A 719 17.17 54.35 44.85
C GLY A 719 16.02 55.23 45.34
N TYR A 720 14.88 54.66 45.72
CA TYR A 720 13.75 55.44 46.26
C TYR A 720 13.87 55.62 47.77
N ASP A 721 13.66 56.85 48.23
CA ASP A 721 13.60 57.19 49.65
C ASP A 721 12.22 56.87 50.22
N VAL A 722 12.05 55.64 50.70
CA VAL A 722 10.78 55.11 51.24
C VAL A 722 11.02 54.36 52.55
N ASN A 723 10.04 54.39 53.46
CA ASN A 723 10.08 53.58 54.67
C ASN A 723 8.89 52.61 54.79
N LYS A 724 9.08 51.55 55.58
CA LYS A 724 8.12 50.43 55.71
C LYS A 724 6.73 50.87 56.19
N VAL A 725 6.63 51.88 57.06
CA VAL A 725 5.34 52.38 57.58
C VAL A 725 4.60 53.18 56.51
N GLN A 726 5.31 54.02 55.75
CA GLN A 726 4.73 54.73 54.61
C GLN A 726 4.18 53.74 53.58
N LEU A 727 4.97 52.73 53.21
CA LEU A 727 4.53 51.72 52.24
C LEU A 727 3.37 50.88 52.77
N ALA A 728 3.36 50.51 54.05
CA ALA A 728 2.25 49.79 54.68
C ALA A 728 0.94 50.59 54.71
N ASN A 729 1.01 51.92 54.79
CA ASN A 729 -0.16 52.78 54.76
C ASN A 729 -0.79 52.92 53.36
N ILE A 730 0.01 52.84 52.30
CA ILE A 730 -0.47 52.92 50.91
C ILE A 730 -0.73 51.56 50.27
N MET A 731 -0.30 50.48 50.93
CA MET A 731 -0.53 49.11 50.48
C MET A 731 -2.04 48.81 50.43
N PRO A 732 -2.56 48.29 49.31
CA PRO A 732 -3.97 47.93 49.19
C PRO A 732 -4.41 46.98 50.30
N ARG A 733 -5.67 47.08 50.75
CA ARG A 733 -6.28 46.16 51.73
C ARG A 733 -7.44 45.42 51.09
N SER A 734 -7.56 44.13 51.39
CA SER A 734 -8.56 43.26 50.79
C SER A 734 -8.79 42.02 51.66
N ASN A 735 -9.94 41.35 51.50
CA ASN A 735 -10.16 40.02 52.07
C ASN A 735 -9.51 38.90 51.22
N ASN A 736 -8.97 39.25 50.05
CA ASN A 736 -8.22 38.37 49.17
C ASN A 736 -6.79 38.91 49.00
N GLY A 737 -5.79 38.08 49.36
CA GLY A 737 -4.35 38.38 49.29
C GLY A 737 -3.84 38.74 47.89
N ASP A 738 -4.51 38.26 46.83
CA ASP A 738 -4.17 38.62 45.45
C ASP A 738 -4.57 40.06 45.07
N ASN A 739 -5.44 40.69 45.86
CA ASN A 739 -5.94 42.04 45.61
C ASN A 739 -5.49 43.07 46.66
N GLY A 740 -4.85 42.64 47.75
CA GLY A 740 -4.41 43.50 48.84
C GLY A 740 -4.15 42.73 50.14
N PHE A 741 -3.57 43.41 51.13
CA PHE A 741 -3.22 42.81 52.41
C PHE A 741 -4.46 42.41 53.21
N VAL A 742 -4.45 41.17 53.71
CA VAL A 742 -5.53 40.60 54.51
C VAL A 742 -5.35 40.96 55.98
N GLY A 743 -6.26 41.81 56.48
CA GLY A 743 -6.22 42.31 57.86
C GLY A 743 -5.46 43.63 58.00
N ASN A 744 -4.69 43.77 59.08
CA ASN A 744 -3.94 45.00 59.38
C ASN A 744 -2.46 44.66 59.64
N PRO A 745 -1.50 45.14 58.83
CA PRO A 745 -0.08 44.81 58.98
C PRO A 745 0.54 45.38 60.28
N PHE A 746 -0.12 46.38 60.88
CA PHE A 746 0.24 46.97 62.17
C PHE A 746 -0.29 46.16 63.37
N SER A 747 -1.03 45.08 63.12
CA SER A 747 -1.63 44.23 64.15
C SER A 747 -1.05 42.81 64.09
N PRO A 748 -0.91 42.12 65.24
CA PRO A 748 -0.60 40.68 65.27
C PRO A 748 -1.66 39.79 64.59
N SER A 749 -2.85 40.32 64.30
CA SER A 749 -3.95 39.60 63.63
C SER A 749 -4.01 39.75 62.11
N GLY A 750 -3.07 40.50 61.50
CA GLY A 750 -2.88 40.53 60.05
C GLY A 750 -2.36 39.20 59.51
N TRP A 751 -2.51 38.96 58.20
CA TRP A 751 -2.15 37.68 57.59
C TRP A 751 -1.07 37.84 56.52
N TRP A 752 -1.43 38.25 55.31
CA TRP A 752 -0.51 38.24 54.17
C TRP A 752 -1.01 39.09 53.01
N ILE A 753 -0.11 39.34 52.07
CA ILE A 753 -0.41 39.87 50.73
C ILE A 753 0.41 39.08 49.69
N PHE A 754 -0.17 38.79 48.53
CA PHE A 754 0.52 38.07 47.46
C PHE A 754 1.15 39.03 46.44
N PRO A 755 2.08 38.56 45.58
CA PRO A 755 2.78 39.39 44.59
C PRO A 755 1.85 40.33 43.80
N THR A 756 0.72 39.81 43.31
CA THR A 756 -0.28 40.56 42.55
C THR A 756 -0.95 41.67 43.36
N GLY A 757 -1.20 41.44 44.65
CA GLY A 757 -1.82 42.41 45.54
C GLY A 757 -0.87 43.56 45.93
N ILE A 758 0.44 43.27 46.05
CA ILE A 758 1.46 44.28 46.41
C ILE A 758 2.03 45.02 45.20
N ALA A 759 1.92 44.44 44.00
CA ALA A 759 2.41 45.02 42.74
C ALA A 759 2.07 46.50 42.50
N PRO A 760 0.85 46.99 42.79
CA PRO A 760 0.53 48.41 42.65
C PRO A 760 1.41 49.35 43.49
N VAL A 761 1.94 48.85 44.63
CA VAL A 761 2.90 49.62 45.44
C VAL A 761 4.24 49.70 44.72
N VAL A 762 4.70 48.63 44.08
CA VAL A 762 5.95 48.62 43.30
C VAL A 762 5.81 49.55 42.09
N ASP A 763 4.76 49.38 41.29
CA ASP A 763 4.46 50.21 40.11
C ASP A 763 4.49 51.71 40.40
N ARG A 764 3.97 52.11 41.56
CA ARG A 764 3.89 53.52 41.95
C ARG A 764 5.26 54.22 42.00
N PHE A 765 6.34 53.49 42.24
CA PHE A 765 7.69 54.07 42.34
C PHE A 765 8.53 53.79 41.11
N VAL A 766 8.61 52.53 40.67
CA VAL A 766 9.48 52.09 39.56
C VAL A 766 8.80 52.16 38.19
N GLY A 767 7.50 52.48 38.13
CA GLY A 767 6.70 52.57 36.90
C GLY A 767 6.34 51.23 36.26
N HIS A 768 6.89 50.13 36.76
CA HIS A 768 6.62 48.77 36.32
C HIS A 768 6.96 47.76 37.43
N HIS A 769 6.27 46.63 37.44
CA HIS A 769 6.57 45.48 38.28
C HIS A 769 6.68 44.24 37.40
N GLU A 770 7.41 43.23 37.89
CA GLU A 770 7.46 41.91 37.28
C GLU A 770 7.00 40.87 38.31
N ILE A 771 5.85 40.26 38.09
CA ILE A 771 5.44 39.08 38.86
C ILE A 771 6.28 37.89 38.39
N MET A 772 7.15 37.40 39.27
CA MET A 772 8.08 36.30 39.00
C MET A 772 7.60 34.98 39.60
N THR A 773 6.30 34.86 39.88
CA THR A 773 5.71 33.62 40.40
C THR A 773 5.92 32.48 39.42
N GLY A 774 6.58 31.39 39.86
CA GLY A 774 6.92 30.24 39.03
C GLY A 774 8.12 30.42 38.10
N ALA A 775 8.89 31.51 38.25
CA ALA A 775 10.09 31.75 37.45
C ALA A 775 11.16 30.65 37.65
N SER A 776 12.05 30.47 36.66
CA SER A 776 13.22 29.61 36.87
C SER A 776 14.21 30.27 37.82
N MET A 777 15.05 29.48 38.49
CA MET A 777 16.16 30.01 39.30
C MET A 777 17.09 30.90 38.47
N GLN A 778 17.31 30.54 37.20
CA GLN A 778 18.09 31.36 36.27
C GLN A 778 17.47 32.75 36.07
N ARG A 779 16.14 32.84 35.95
CA ARG A 779 15.44 34.13 35.82
C ARG A 779 15.56 34.98 37.08
N ILE A 780 15.54 34.38 38.27
CA ILE A 780 15.86 35.07 39.54
C ILE A 780 17.30 35.60 39.53
N GLN A 781 18.27 34.77 39.13
CA GLN A 781 19.66 35.17 39.03
C GLN A 781 19.87 36.30 38.01
N ASP A 782 19.15 36.28 36.88
CA ASP A 782 19.26 37.34 35.86
C ASP A 782 18.79 38.70 36.39
N LYS A 783 17.73 38.76 37.21
CA LYS A 783 17.34 39.99 37.91
C LYS A 783 18.42 40.46 38.88
N LEU A 784 19.00 39.54 39.66
CA LEU A 784 20.07 39.88 40.60
C LEU A 784 21.32 40.40 39.87
N LYS A 785 21.71 39.81 38.72
CA LYS A 785 22.81 40.31 37.85
C LYS A 785 22.55 41.73 37.34
N GLN A 786 21.30 42.04 37.02
CA GLN A 786 20.87 43.38 36.58
C GLN A 786 20.88 44.40 37.73
N GLY A 787 20.98 43.96 38.99
CA GLY A 787 20.87 44.84 40.16
C GLY A 787 19.44 45.04 40.65
N HIS A 788 18.51 44.17 40.23
CA HIS A 788 17.13 44.17 40.71
C HIS A 788 16.96 43.11 41.80
N LEU A 789 16.63 43.55 43.02
CA LEU A 789 16.31 42.60 44.09
C LEU A 789 15.01 41.86 43.76
N VAL A 790 14.88 40.63 44.26
CA VAL A 790 13.68 39.81 44.09
C VAL A 790 13.07 39.55 45.46
N VAL A 791 11.82 39.96 45.68
CA VAL A 791 11.09 39.59 46.90
C VAL A 791 10.42 38.23 46.66
N ALA A 792 10.71 37.25 47.50
CA ALA A 792 10.22 35.88 47.38
C ALA A 792 9.44 35.46 48.63
N TRP A 793 8.30 34.80 48.44
CA TRP A 793 7.49 34.27 49.53
C TRP A 793 7.86 32.81 49.80
N VAL A 794 8.05 32.47 51.06
CA VAL A 794 8.59 31.19 51.51
C VAL A 794 7.74 30.64 52.66
N ALA A 795 7.49 29.33 52.66
CA ALA A 795 6.76 28.66 53.73
C ALA A 795 7.70 28.01 54.74
N ASN A 796 7.27 27.91 56.01
CA ASN A 796 7.96 27.23 57.11
C ASN A 796 9.34 27.83 57.45
N VAL A 797 9.54 29.11 57.16
CA VAL A 797 10.75 29.85 57.54
C VAL A 797 10.49 30.65 58.81
N ASN A 798 11.43 30.64 59.76
CA ASN A 798 11.32 31.30 61.06
C ASN A 798 10.06 30.92 61.89
N GLY A 799 9.47 29.75 61.64
CA GLY A 799 8.27 29.26 62.33
C GLY A 799 6.94 29.77 61.75
N PHE A 800 6.96 30.52 60.64
CA PHE A 800 5.76 31.01 59.98
C PHE A 800 5.30 30.08 58.85
N VAL A 801 3.98 29.97 58.69
CA VAL A 801 3.37 29.25 57.55
C VAL A 801 3.61 29.97 56.22
N ASN A 802 3.78 31.30 56.24
CA ASN A 802 4.14 32.15 55.12
C ASN A 802 5.04 33.29 55.61
N HIS A 803 6.11 33.59 54.88
CA HIS A 803 7.05 34.68 55.14
C HIS A 803 7.58 35.25 53.82
N ALA A 804 8.13 36.46 53.81
CA ALA A 804 8.73 37.06 52.62
C ALA A 804 10.16 37.54 52.87
N LEU A 805 11.05 37.26 51.91
CA LEU A 805 12.47 37.59 51.95
C LEU A 805 12.85 38.45 50.75
N ALA A 806 13.79 39.39 50.91
CA ALA A 806 14.36 40.13 49.79
C ALA A 806 15.69 39.47 49.37
N LEU A 807 15.70 38.77 48.23
CA LEU A 807 16.90 38.16 47.67
C LEU A 807 17.86 39.25 47.17
N THR A 808 19.12 39.17 47.59
CA THR A 808 20.16 40.18 47.36
C THR A 808 21.32 39.69 46.52
N GLY A 809 21.51 38.38 46.37
CA GLY A 809 22.63 37.88 45.59
C GLY A 809 22.70 36.38 45.57
N TYR A 810 23.73 35.86 44.91
CA TYR A 810 24.00 34.44 44.85
C TYR A 810 25.49 34.17 44.60
N ASP A 811 25.92 32.97 44.98
CA ASP A 811 27.20 32.38 44.54
C ASP A 811 26.96 30.98 43.95
N ALA A 812 28.03 30.21 43.74
CA ALA A 812 27.97 28.86 43.20
C ALA A 812 27.09 27.89 44.00
N SER A 813 26.82 28.17 45.28
CA SER A 813 26.19 27.25 46.23
C SER A 813 25.01 27.83 47.03
N ARG A 814 24.89 29.16 47.13
CA ARG A 814 23.94 29.82 48.03
C ARG A 814 23.22 30.99 47.38
N LEU A 815 22.03 31.29 47.90
CA LEU A 815 21.32 32.55 47.75
C LEU A 815 21.51 33.39 49.01
N PHE A 816 21.77 34.69 48.81
CA PHE A 816 21.83 35.70 49.87
C PHE A 816 20.52 36.48 49.89
N TYR A 817 20.03 36.79 51.08
CA TYR A 817 18.78 37.51 51.26
C TYR A 817 18.78 38.34 52.54
N ASN A 818 17.94 39.38 52.57
CA ASN A 818 17.64 40.15 53.77
C ASN A 818 16.34 39.64 54.39
N ASN A 819 16.37 39.33 55.68
CA ASN A 819 15.25 38.76 56.42
C ASN A 819 14.51 39.84 57.24
N PRO A 820 13.26 40.20 56.90
CA PRO A 820 12.49 41.21 57.63
C PRO A 820 12.20 40.85 59.09
N TRP A 821 12.09 39.56 59.41
CA TRP A 821 11.74 39.12 60.76
C TRP A 821 12.92 39.23 61.71
N THR A 822 14.08 38.69 61.30
CA THR A 822 15.30 38.70 62.12
C THR A 822 16.07 40.02 62.04
N GLY A 823 15.81 40.84 61.00
CA GLY A 823 16.55 42.06 60.72
C GLY A 823 18.00 41.81 60.31
N ARG A 824 18.31 40.63 59.75
CA ARG A 824 19.68 40.22 59.39
C ARG A 824 19.82 39.91 57.91
N LYS A 825 21.04 40.09 57.40
CA LYS A 825 21.47 39.54 56.11
C LYS A 825 21.81 38.06 56.34
N GLU A 826 21.20 37.19 55.56
CA GLU A 826 21.28 35.74 55.74
C GLU A 826 21.51 35.05 54.39
N SER A 827 21.75 33.74 54.42
CA SER A 827 21.89 32.93 53.20
C SER A 827 21.45 31.51 53.42
N MET A 828 20.96 30.87 52.37
CA MET A 828 20.59 29.46 52.35
C MET A 828 21.05 28.81 51.04
N THR A 829 21.16 27.49 51.02
CA THR A 829 21.46 26.76 49.79
C THR A 829 20.29 26.87 48.80
N TYR A 830 20.56 26.67 47.49
CA TYR A 830 19.51 26.66 46.48
C TYR A 830 18.41 25.62 46.76
N GLY A 831 18.79 24.45 47.28
CA GLY A 831 17.85 23.38 47.63
C GLY A 831 16.93 23.78 48.78
N GLU A 832 17.49 24.35 49.85
CA GLU A 832 16.71 24.86 50.99
C GLU A 832 15.75 25.97 50.55
N PHE A 833 16.24 26.95 49.78
CA PHE A 833 15.39 28.01 49.24
C PHE A 833 14.24 27.46 48.40
N TYR A 834 14.55 26.59 47.44
CA TYR A 834 13.54 26.04 46.54
C TYR A 834 12.49 25.23 47.30
N GLN A 835 12.86 24.49 48.35
CA GLN A 835 11.90 23.77 49.19
C GLN A 835 10.89 24.72 49.84
N HIS A 836 11.37 25.80 50.47
CA HIS A 836 10.51 26.78 51.13
C HIS A 836 9.67 27.60 50.14
N TRP A 837 10.29 28.01 49.04
CA TRP A 837 9.64 28.79 47.97
C TRP A 837 8.57 27.96 47.26
N ASN A 838 8.86 26.69 46.94
CA ASN A 838 7.91 25.77 46.31
C ASN A 838 6.71 25.45 47.22
N ALA A 839 6.96 25.31 48.52
CA ALA A 839 5.89 25.11 49.50
C ALA A 839 4.94 26.33 49.61
N ASP A 840 5.37 27.52 49.21
CA ASP A 840 4.50 28.70 49.05
C ASP A 840 4.25 29.09 47.58
N ARG A 841 4.03 28.08 46.73
CA ARG A 841 3.64 28.24 45.32
C ARG A 841 4.60 29.07 44.46
N GLN A 842 5.88 29.10 44.84
CA GLN A 842 6.95 29.78 44.10
C GLN A 842 6.66 31.25 43.80
N ARG A 843 6.02 31.95 44.75
CA ARG A 843 5.64 33.36 44.57
C ARG A 843 6.84 34.28 44.68
N ALA A 844 6.96 35.22 43.73
CA ALA A 844 8.02 36.23 43.75
C ALA A 844 7.61 37.49 42.97
N ILE A 845 8.23 38.62 43.28
CA ILE A 845 8.10 39.89 42.56
C ILE A 845 9.45 40.61 42.46
N SER A 846 9.66 41.30 41.35
CA SER A 846 10.75 42.26 41.14
C SER A 846 10.22 43.44 40.31
N TYR A 847 11.11 44.23 39.72
CA TYR A 847 10.80 45.27 38.74
C TYR A 847 11.71 45.09 37.54
#